data_AF-A0A0G4J7X0-F1
#
_entry.id   AF-A0A0G4J7X0-F1
#
_cell.length_a   1.000
_cell.length_b   1.000
_cell.length_c   1.000
_cell.angle_alpha   90.00
_cell.angle_beta   90.00
_cell.angle_gamma   90.00
#
_symmetry.space_group_name_H-M   'P 1'
#
loop_
_entity.id
_entity.type
_entity.pdbx_description
1 polymer ?
#
loop_
_entity_poly.entity_id
_entity_poly.type
_entity_poly.pdbx_seq_one_letter_code
_entity_poly.pdbx_strand_id
1 'polypeptide(L)'
;MMAQLQDAATRLDENLRERNEEVKRLNKKRETIGVDLYGLQQQLARMQMQLEKTHDRFNMFNRLRAKAEEDRELLLADLSSKSAARDTALQHAELIAREFNNVSTTLRQVAEYNESIKSEIKVTRRAAYAEEAEMTKQEKEKKAQDYQIAAMNEQIAGLQARVQTLTEQVATQNSQTGGALETIQLALDEMAQIRADKNEYISKWKSALIALSRRNKALEGCDRERQRLQAELVRLDSEYAGFVKDVRREQETNEKLTEVLTKVITECKFIEAQIARIQTARTKASSEYDVFKDQLAKTDEQLQEVQGQRRLLELEIQRIEKCISASDAARTAIENEILEKMSNQTTTEQGTQNTLKAIMKLRKTIEATEKKIGAAQNEIARVKVDILNTTAHNKDLKKTLAAFEKELKEKDLLIDKYETENALRNDMIQKKQIAIDALNRKYEQLTKNVVEDTSSASLEGKIDGLNRELQAVRNSSTDLQRKWIGTQTELLEVEAISSAEINKVAELAARHTVLGQKSKRLQRLRASVTDEIKELRKTMTSIHLEITKLNGLLVEFKTRQETLGSENRTSEITFKERGVQIEQERAGGEKKIEALQAARDSLLEEVSEISAQILIWERKINLEKETQQAIDPEVGQAEVEEMRREVHRMELRLNALKRAQEELMEDSLRTIEKRNDIQIRHLNSKRTDMTQASLRKKIASLRNEIKLKSGESRQVEQSIRRQEDNTRILIEMCEKLQTQFNELDDEKATLEQKLHLAEFQKALTSEMLAIYLETKARLSSSAPVRSTGASHVSFTQQVERLEALKTRLRELKVEFVDAEPYLDTLLRFATAT
;
A
#
# COMPACT_ATOMS: atom_id res chain seq x y z
N MET A 1 -212.06 -78.53 62.48
CA MET A 1 -211.75 -78.81 61.06
C MET A 1 -211.07 -77.63 60.33
N MET A 2 -211.34 -76.35 60.66
CA MET A 2 -210.65 -75.18 60.05
C MET A 2 -209.10 -75.26 60.05
N ALA A 3 -208.49 -75.72 61.15
CA ALA A 3 -207.05 -75.65 61.38
C ALA A 3 -206.16 -76.38 60.34
N GLN A 4 -206.67 -77.41 59.65
CA GLN A 4 -205.87 -78.21 58.71
C GLN A 4 -205.70 -77.55 57.33
N LEU A 5 -206.48 -76.53 56.98
CA LEU A 5 -206.37 -75.84 55.69
C LEU A 5 -205.39 -74.66 55.73
N GLN A 6 -205.18 -74.02 56.88
CA GLN A 6 -204.19 -72.93 57.00
C GLN A 6 -202.74 -73.44 56.93
N ASP A 7 -202.45 -74.60 57.54
CA ASP A 7 -201.08 -75.18 57.59
C ASP A 7 -200.59 -75.71 56.23
N ALA A 8 -201.50 -75.95 55.28
CA ALA A 8 -201.17 -76.32 53.90
C ALA A 8 -200.81 -75.10 53.04
N ALA A 9 -201.39 -73.92 53.32
CA ALA A 9 -201.16 -72.70 52.55
C ALA A 9 -199.80 -72.06 52.88
N THR A 10 -199.43 -72.00 54.17
CA THR A 10 -198.15 -71.44 54.64
C THR A 10 -196.95 -72.13 53.99
N ARG A 11 -196.94 -73.46 53.96
CA ARG A 11 -195.86 -74.26 53.33
C ARG A 11 -195.68 -73.99 51.84
N LEU A 12 -196.73 -73.57 51.13
CA LEU A 12 -196.66 -73.29 49.69
C LEU A 12 -196.01 -71.92 49.42
N ASP A 13 -196.35 -70.91 50.22
CA ASP A 13 -195.74 -69.56 50.13
C ASP A 13 -194.25 -69.55 50.51
N GLU A 14 -193.84 -70.38 51.48
CA GLU A 14 -192.43 -70.52 51.87
C GLU A 14 -191.58 -71.09 50.72
N ASN A 15 -192.05 -72.17 50.08
CA ASN A 15 -191.40 -72.75 48.88
C ASN A 15 -191.33 -71.75 47.72
N LEU A 16 -192.37 -70.91 47.55
CA LEU A 16 -192.40 -69.86 46.52
C LEU A 16 -191.39 -68.74 46.79
N ARG A 17 -191.06 -68.45 48.06
CA ARG A 17 -190.02 -67.47 48.40
C ARG A 17 -188.61 -67.97 48.08
N GLU A 18 -188.25 -69.18 48.52
CA GLU A 18 -186.89 -69.71 48.31
C GLU A 18 -186.47 -69.72 46.84
N ARG A 19 -187.34 -70.23 45.95
CA ARG A 19 -187.04 -70.30 44.50
C ARG A 19 -186.90 -68.94 43.83
N ASN A 20 -187.59 -67.90 44.34
CA ASN A 20 -187.44 -66.54 43.82
C ASN A 20 -186.13 -65.86 44.23
N GLU A 21 -185.51 -66.25 45.35
CA GLU A 21 -184.17 -65.76 45.71
C GLU A 21 -183.06 -66.46 44.92
N GLU A 22 -183.23 -67.76 44.66
CA GLU A 22 -182.27 -68.59 43.91
C GLU A 22 -182.06 -68.05 42.47
N VAL A 23 -183.15 -67.71 41.77
CA VAL A 23 -183.09 -67.10 40.42
C VAL A 23 -182.36 -65.76 40.42
N LYS A 24 -182.60 -64.90 41.43
CA LYS A 24 -181.92 -63.59 41.56
C LYS A 24 -180.41 -63.73 41.73
N ARG A 25 -179.93 -64.77 42.43
CA ARG A 25 -178.49 -65.05 42.58
C ARG A 25 -177.81 -65.44 41.26
N LEU A 26 -178.50 -66.16 40.37
CA LEU A 26 -177.91 -66.63 39.11
C LEU A 26 -177.72 -65.52 38.08
N ASN A 27 -178.73 -64.66 37.87
CA ASN A 27 -178.61 -63.54 36.93
C ASN A 27 -177.45 -62.61 37.28
N LYS A 28 -177.30 -62.28 38.58
CA LYS A 28 -176.24 -61.39 39.07
C LYS A 28 -174.83 -61.95 38.86
N LYS A 29 -174.66 -63.28 38.80
CA LYS A 29 -173.39 -63.93 38.42
C LYS A 29 -173.12 -63.88 36.91
N ARG A 30 -174.15 -63.94 36.07
CA ARG A 30 -174.00 -63.85 34.61
C ARG A 30 -173.54 -62.46 34.18
N GLU A 31 -174.07 -61.43 34.86
CA GLU A 31 -173.75 -60.03 34.59
C GLU A 31 -172.30 -59.68 34.93
N THR A 32 -171.75 -60.14 36.05
CA THR A 32 -170.33 -59.90 36.41
C THR A 32 -169.37 -60.53 35.40
N ILE A 33 -169.56 -61.80 35.04
CA ILE A 33 -168.70 -62.51 34.07
C ILE A 33 -168.70 -61.79 32.69
N GLY A 34 -169.83 -61.20 32.30
CA GLY A 34 -169.92 -60.41 31.06
C GLY A 34 -169.08 -59.13 31.08
N VAL A 35 -168.98 -58.46 32.24
CA VAL A 35 -168.15 -57.26 32.42
C VAL A 35 -166.66 -57.62 32.41
N ASP A 36 -166.28 -58.70 33.10
CA ASP A 36 -164.89 -59.16 33.17
C ASP A 36 -164.32 -59.51 31.78
N LEU A 37 -165.11 -60.19 30.94
CA LEU A 37 -164.72 -60.55 29.59
C LEU A 37 -164.47 -59.33 28.69
N TYR A 38 -165.32 -58.30 28.78
CA TYR A 38 -165.13 -57.04 28.05
C TYR A 38 -163.88 -56.29 28.52
N GLY A 39 -163.59 -56.32 29.83
CA GLY A 39 -162.35 -55.78 30.41
C GLY A 39 -161.09 -56.43 29.80
N LEU A 40 -161.07 -57.76 29.70
CA LEU A 40 -159.96 -58.51 29.08
C LEU A 40 -159.80 -58.19 27.58
N GLN A 41 -160.89 -58.10 26.83
CA GLN A 41 -160.85 -57.71 25.41
C GLN A 41 -160.25 -56.31 25.21
N GLN A 42 -160.61 -55.36 26.08
CA GLN A 42 -160.07 -54.00 25.99
C GLN A 42 -158.60 -53.90 26.46
N GLN A 43 -158.11 -54.83 27.30
CA GLN A 43 -156.68 -54.94 27.61
C GLN A 43 -155.88 -55.49 26.43
N LEU A 44 -156.37 -56.52 25.74
CA LEU A 44 -155.71 -57.14 24.58
C LEU A 44 -155.43 -56.12 23.47
N ALA A 45 -156.45 -55.33 23.08
CA ALA A 45 -156.33 -54.32 22.04
C ALA A 45 -155.29 -53.23 22.38
N ARG A 46 -155.17 -52.85 23.66
CA ARG A 46 -154.15 -51.88 24.11
C ARG A 46 -152.73 -52.45 23.96
N MET A 47 -152.53 -53.74 24.23
CA MET A 47 -151.22 -54.40 24.06
C MET A 47 -150.83 -54.53 22.59
N GLN A 48 -151.77 -54.88 21.70
CA GLN A 48 -151.50 -54.92 20.26
C GLN A 48 -151.05 -53.55 19.71
N MET A 49 -151.78 -52.48 20.07
CA MET A 49 -151.44 -51.10 19.70
C MET A 49 -150.10 -50.62 20.31
N GLN A 50 -149.67 -51.17 21.44
CA GLN A 50 -148.34 -50.92 22.00
C GLN A 50 -147.23 -51.65 21.22
N LEU A 51 -147.47 -52.90 20.82
CA LEU A 51 -146.52 -53.72 20.05
C LEU A 51 -146.15 -53.04 18.72
N GLU A 52 -147.16 -52.62 17.94
CA GLU A 52 -146.98 -51.91 16.67
C GLU A 52 -146.12 -50.65 16.86
N LYS A 53 -146.45 -49.81 17.85
CA LYS A 53 -145.69 -48.61 18.19
C LYS A 53 -144.25 -48.89 18.62
N THR A 54 -143.94 -50.06 19.18
CA THR A 54 -142.55 -50.46 19.47
C THR A 54 -141.82 -50.97 18.22
N HIS A 55 -142.54 -51.64 17.30
CA HIS A 55 -141.98 -52.11 16.03
C HIS A 55 -141.59 -50.94 15.10
N ASP A 56 -142.46 -49.93 14.96
CA ASP A 56 -142.16 -48.72 14.18
C ASP A 56 -140.93 -47.98 14.70
N ARG A 57 -140.78 -47.87 16.02
CA ARG A 57 -139.61 -47.25 16.67
C ARG A 57 -138.33 -48.02 16.35
N PHE A 58 -138.36 -49.35 16.43
CA PHE A 58 -137.21 -50.20 16.10
C PHE A 58 -136.78 -50.02 14.63
N ASN A 59 -137.75 -50.02 13.71
CA ASN A 59 -137.50 -49.79 12.28
C ASN A 59 -136.91 -48.39 12.00
N MET A 60 -137.34 -47.36 12.74
CA MET A 60 -136.77 -46.01 12.67
C MET A 60 -135.31 -45.98 13.16
N PHE A 61 -135.01 -46.59 14.32
CA PHE A 61 -133.64 -46.62 14.86
C PHE A 61 -132.66 -47.38 13.95
N ASN A 62 -133.08 -48.50 13.34
CA ASN A 62 -132.23 -49.24 12.40
C ASN A 62 -131.85 -48.40 11.17
N ARG A 63 -132.77 -47.59 10.63
CA ARG A 63 -132.48 -46.67 9.51
C ARG A 63 -131.49 -45.57 9.91
N LEU A 64 -131.65 -44.99 11.10
CA LEU A 64 -130.72 -43.98 11.63
C LEU A 64 -129.32 -44.57 11.86
N ARG A 65 -129.24 -45.80 12.39
CA ARG A 65 -127.97 -46.51 12.57
C ARG A 65 -127.27 -46.79 11.23
N ALA A 66 -127.98 -47.36 10.26
CA ALA A 66 -127.41 -47.69 8.95
C ALA A 66 -126.80 -46.45 8.27
N LYS A 67 -127.50 -45.31 8.32
CA LYS A 67 -126.96 -44.05 7.80
C LYS A 67 -125.70 -43.57 8.55
N ALA A 68 -125.70 -43.65 9.88
CA ALA A 68 -124.51 -43.28 10.66
C ALA A 68 -123.31 -44.21 10.42
N GLU A 69 -123.55 -45.47 10.06
CA GLU A 69 -122.51 -46.41 9.65
C GLU A 69 -121.95 -46.10 8.24
N GLU A 70 -122.80 -45.63 7.31
CA GLU A 70 -122.44 -45.14 5.97
C GLU A 70 -121.65 -43.81 6.03
N ASP A 71 -122.17 -42.80 6.74
CA ASP A 71 -121.51 -41.49 6.93
C ASP A 71 -120.09 -41.64 7.54
N ARG A 72 -119.89 -42.63 8.43
CA ARG A 72 -118.59 -42.97 9.03
C ARG A 72 -117.59 -43.51 8.01
N GLU A 73 -118.01 -44.33 7.05
CA GLU A 73 -117.10 -44.95 6.08
C GLU A 73 -116.60 -43.93 5.04
N LEU A 74 -117.46 -43.00 4.65
CA LEU A 74 -117.08 -41.86 3.82
C LEU A 74 -116.02 -40.98 4.51
N LEU A 75 -116.16 -40.71 5.81
CA LEU A 75 -115.17 -39.94 6.59
C LEU A 75 -113.82 -40.66 6.74
N LEU A 76 -113.83 -42.00 6.90
CA LEU A 76 -112.59 -42.78 6.96
C LEU A 76 -111.86 -42.80 5.60
N ALA A 77 -112.59 -42.87 4.49
CA ALA A 77 -112.03 -42.76 3.14
C ALA A 77 -111.37 -41.38 2.91
N ASP A 78 -112.07 -40.28 3.23
CA ASP A 78 -111.55 -38.92 3.11
C ASP A 78 -110.28 -38.70 3.96
N LEU A 79 -110.29 -39.16 5.23
CA LEU A 79 -109.13 -39.12 6.13
C LEU A 79 -107.92 -39.85 5.53
N SER A 80 -108.11 -41.03 4.95
CA SER A 80 -107.02 -41.80 4.33
C SER A 80 -106.39 -41.05 3.15
N SER A 81 -107.21 -40.39 2.31
CA SER A 81 -106.75 -39.62 1.15
C SER A 81 -105.93 -38.39 1.58
N LYS A 82 -106.35 -37.72 2.66
CA LYS A 82 -105.67 -36.54 3.22
C LYS A 82 -104.36 -36.90 3.91
N SER A 83 -104.25 -38.08 4.54
CA SER A 83 -102.96 -38.57 5.05
C SER A 83 -101.98 -38.78 3.90
N ALA A 84 -102.36 -39.50 2.84
CA ALA A 84 -101.49 -39.73 1.69
C ALA A 84 -101.05 -38.43 0.99
N ALA A 85 -101.96 -37.45 0.86
CA ALA A 85 -101.63 -36.12 0.33
C ALA A 85 -100.64 -35.36 1.24
N ARG A 86 -100.82 -35.41 2.57
CA ARG A 86 -99.89 -34.82 3.54
C ARG A 86 -98.50 -35.45 3.42
N ASP A 87 -98.43 -36.78 3.31
CA ASP A 87 -97.17 -37.52 3.33
C ASP A 87 -96.35 -37.26 2.06
N THR A 88 -97.00 -37.15 0.89
CA THR A 88 -96.31 -36.75 -0.36
C THR A 88 -95.84 -35.29 -0.33
N ALA A 89 -96.61 -34.37 0.26
CA ALA A 89 -96.18 -32.98 0.45
C ALA A 89 -94.97 -32.86 1.40
N LEU A 90 -94.91 -33.70 2.45
CA LEU A 90 -93.79 -33.74 3.40
C LEU A 90 -92.50 -34.24 2.72
N GLN A 91 -92.59 -35.31 1.93
CA GLN A 91 -91.47 -35.80 1.12
C GLN A 91 -90.96 -34.75 0.12
N HIS A 92 -91.87 -33.99 -0.51
CA HIS A 92 -91.49 -32.91 -1.44
C HIS A 92 -90.80 -31.74 -0.70
N ALA A 93 -91.23 -31.43 0.53
CA ALA A 93 -90.58 -30.40 1.36
C ALA A 93 -89.17 -30.84 1.82
N GLU A 94 -88.97 -32.11 2.21
CA GLU A 94 -87.64 -32.66 2.49
C GLU A 94 -86.70 -32.58 1.28
N LEU A 95 -87.22 -32.86 0.08
CA LEU A 95 -86.44 -32.86 -1.15
C LEU A 95 -85.97 -31.43 -1.48
N ILE A 96 -86.87 -30.44 -1.44
CA ILE A 96 -86.51 -29.01 -1.56
C ILE A 96 -85.49 -28.60 -0.49
N ALA A 97 -85.64 -29.05 0.76
CA ALA A 97 -84.70 -28.72 1.83
C ALA A 97 -83.29 -29.32 1.59
N ARG A 98 -83.19 -30.51 0.99
CA ARG A 98 -81.91 -31.11 0.57
C ARG A 98 -81.30 -30.33 -0.60
N GLU A 99 -82.09 -29.99 -1.61
CA GLU A 99 -81.63 -29.17 -2.76
C GLU A 99 -81.15 -27.79 -2.32
N PHE A 100 -81.90 -27.10 -1.45
CA PHE A 100 -81.51 -25.81 -0.89
C PHE A 100 -80.20 -25.88 -0.10
N ASN A 101 -80.00 -26.91 0.73
CA ASN A 101 -78.74 -27.11 1.46
C ASN A 101 -77.57 -27.41 0.50
N ASN A 102 -77.78 -28.20 -0.55
CA ASN A 102 -76.76 -28.46 -1.57
C ASN A 102 -76.38 -27.17 -2.33
N VAL A 103 -77.37 -26.37 -2.77
CA VAL A 103 -77.13 -25.07 -3.41
C VAL A 103 -76.42 -24.11 -2.44
N SER A 104 -76.82 -24.07 -1.17
CA SER A 104 -76.18 -23.22 -0.15
C SER A 104 -74.71 -23.60 0.11
N THR A 105 -74.39 -24.89 0.19
CA THR A 105 -73.00 -25.34 0.35
C THR A 105 -72.14 -25.06 -0.88
N THR A 106 -72.65 -25.26 -2.11
CA THR A 106 -71.92 -24.88 -3.34
C THR A 106 -71.76 -23.37 -3.47
N LEU A 107 -72.76 -22.56 -3.12
CA LEU A 107 -72.66 -21.10 -3.09
C LEU A 107 -71.58 -20.64 -2.10
N ARG A 108 -71.51 -21.28 -0.92
CA ARG A 108 -70.47 -21.02 0.08
C ARG A 108 -69.07 -21.35 -0.44
N GLN A 109 -68.88 -22.53 -1.05
CA GLN A 109 -67.61 -22.93 -1.67
C GLN A 109 -67.18 -21.94 -2.76
N VAL A 110 -68.12 -21.48 -3.60
CA VAL A 110 -67.86 -20.46 -4.63
C VAL A 110 -67.54 -19.11 -4.01
N ALA A 111 -68.13 -18.73 -2.88
CA ALA A 111 -67.79 -17.50 -2.16
C ALA A 111 -66.36 -17.56 -1.55
N GLU A 112 -66.02 -18.65 -0.86
CA GLU A 112 -64.70 -18.91 -0.28
C GLU A 112 -63.60 -18.95 -1.37
N TYR A 113 -63.87 -19.59 -2.51
CA TYR A 113 -62.98 -19.59 -3.68
C TYR A 113 -62.82 -18.19 -4.31
N ASN A 114 -63.90 -17.40 -4.42
CA ASN A 114 -63.82 -16.02 -4.92
C ASN A 114 -63.07 -15.08 -3.96
N GLU A 115 -63.13 -15.30 -2.65
CA GLU A 115 -62.31 -14.55 -1.69
C GLU A 115 -60.83 -14.97 -1.76
N SER A 116 -60.56 -16.27 -1.87
CA SER A 116 -59.21 -16.80 -2.12
C SER A 116 -58.58 -16.18 -3.37
N ILE A 117 -59.25 -16.21 -4.53
CA ILE A 117 -58.78 -15.56 -5.76
C ILE A 117 -58.60 -14.04 -5.58
N LYS A 118 -59.51 -13.35 -4.87
CA LYS A 118 -59.33 -11.91 -4.57
C LYS A 118 -58.13 -11.64 -3.66
N SER A 119 -57.73 -12.60 -2.82
CA SER A 119 -56.49 -12.50 -2.03
C SER A 119 -55.25 -12.76 -2.89
N GLU A 120 -55.27 -13.77 -3.75
CA GLU A 120 -54.17 -14.10 -4.67
C GLU A 120 -53.94 -12.98 -5.70
N ILE A 121 -54.99 -12.37 -6.25
CA ILE A 121 -54.90 -11.20 -7.13
C ILE A 121 -54.29 -9.99 -6.40
N LYS A 122 -54.55 -9.81 -5.10
CA LYS A 122 -53.90 -8.77 -4.29
C LYS A 122 -52.42 -9.09 -4.01
N VAL A 123 -52.09 -10.36 -3.79
CA VAL A 123 -50.70 -10.81 -3.56
C VAL A 123 -49.87 -10.70 -4.83
N THR A 124 -50.35 -11.25 -5.95
CA THR A 124 -49.68 -11.17 -7.26
C THR A 124 -49.53 -9.73 -7.74
N ARG A 125 -50.55 -8.86 -7.56
CA ARG A 125 -50.42 -7.43 -7.88
C ARG A 125 -49.42 -6.71 -6.99
N ARG A 126 -49.26 -7.09 -5.71
CA ARG A 126 -48.21 -6.57 -4.83
C ARG A 126 -46.83 -7.08 -5.24
N ALA A 127 -46.71 -8.35 -5.62
CA ALA A 127 -45.48 -8.93 -6.13
C ALA A 127 -45.03 -8.23 -7.42
N ALA A 128 -45.94 -8.06 -8.39
CA ALA A 128 -45.66 -7.34 -9.63
C ALA A 128 -45.21 -5.89 -9.38
N TYR A 129 -45.84 -5.15 -8.46
CA TYR A 129 -45.37 -3.80 -8.08
C TYR A 129 -44.03 -3.79 -7.32
N ALA A 130 -43.69 -4.85 -6.58
CA ALA A 130 -42.39 -4.99 -5.94
C ALA A 130 -41.29 -5.33 -6.97
N GLU A 131 -41.59 -6.20 -7.94
CA GLU A 131 -40.72 -6.51 -9.08
C GLU A 131 -40.53 -5.28 -9.99
N GLU A 132 -41.58 -4.50 -10.26
CA GLU A 132 -41.50 -3.25 -11.02
C GLU A 132 -40.68 -2.17 -10.27
N ALA A 133 -40.82 -2.07 -8.94
CA ALA A 133 -40.01 -1.19 -8.12
C ALA A 133 -38.52 -1.61 -8.09
N GLU A 134 -38.23 -2.90 -7.98
CA GLU A 134 -36.85 -3.41 -7.99
C GLU A 134 -36.23 -3.37 -9.39
N MET A 135 -37.00 -3.62 -10.46
CA MET A 135 -36.58 -3.41 -11.86
C MET A 135 -36.26 -1.94 -12.15
N THR A 136 -37.12 -1.00 -11.74
CA THR A 136 -36.84 0.44 -11.93
C THR A 136 -35.71 0.96 -11.04
N LYS A 137 -35.35 0.25 -9.97
CA LYS A 137 -34.12 0.46 -9.20
C LYS A 137 -32.89 -0.11 -9.92
N GLN A 138 -32.95 -1.35 -10.39
CA GLN A 138 -31.88 -1.97 -11.19
C GLN A 138 -31.61 -1.21 -12.49
N GLU A 139 -32.63 -0.63 -13.14
CA GLU A 139 -32.43 0.29 -14.26
C GLU A 139 -31.64 1.54 -13.89
N LYS A 140 -31.88 2.13 -12.71
CA LYS A 140 -31.15 3.32 -12.25
C LYS A 140 -29.70 2.96 -11.91
N GLU A 141 -29.50 1.83 -11.23
CA GLU A 141 -28.17 1.30 -10.91
C GLU A 141 -27.39 0.97 -12.19
N LYS A 142 -28.03 0.33 -13.18
CA LYS A 142 -27.44 0.09 -14.49
C LYS A 142 -27.13 1.39 -15.24
N LYS A 143 -28.04 2.37 -15.29
CA LYS A 143 -27.79 3.67 -15.92
C LYS A 143 -26.61 4.39 -15.26
N ALA A 144 -26.44 4.28 -13.93
CA ALA A 144 -25.27 4.80 -13.23
C ALA A 144 -23.97 4.05 -13.61
N GLN A 145 -24.02 2.72 -13.76
CA GLN A 145 -22.90 1.93 -14.29
C GLN A 145 -22.56 2.29 -15.74
N ASP A 146 -23.55 2.47 -16.61
CA ASP A 146 -23.38 2.87 -18.01
C ASP A 146 -22.68 4.26 -18.10
N TYR A 147 -23.07 5.22 -17.26
CA TYR A 147 -22.35 6.51 -17.14
C TYR A 147 -20.91 6.36 -16.60
N GLN A 148 -20.69 5.49 -15.63
CA GLN A 148 -19.35 5.21 -15.09
C GLN A 148 -18.44 4.54 -16.13
N ILE A 149 -18.99 3.60 -16.92
CA ILE A 149 -18.31 2.94 -18.04
C ILE A 149 -17.99 3.96 -19.14
N ALA A 150 -18.92 4.87 -19.47
CA ALA A 150 -18.66 5.95 -20.43
C ALA A 150 -17.50 6.85 -19.97
N ALA A 151 -17.51 7.30 -18.71
CA ALA A 151 -16.44 8.12 -18.14
C ALA A 151 -15.08 7.37 -18.06
N MET A 152 -15.09 6.08 -17.74
CA MET A 152 -13.88 5.24 -17.78
C MET A 152 -13.35 5.07 -19.21
N ASN A 153 -14.23 4.87 -20.21
CA ASN A 153 -13.83 4.76 -21.61
C ASN A 153 -13.26 6.08 -22.15
N GLU A 154 -13.82 7.23 -21.76
CA GLU A 154 -13.26 8.55 -22.09
C GLU A 154 -11.87 8.76 -21.45
N GLN A 155 -11.70 8.37 -20.19
CA GLN A 155 -10.40 8.39 -19.52
C GLN A 155 -9.39 7.43 -20.19
N ILE A 156 -9.81 6.23 -20.59
CA ILE A 156 -8.97 5.28 -21.33
C ILE A 156 -8.55 5.86 -22.68
N ALA A 157 -9.46 6.47 -23.45
CA ALA A 157 -9.14 7.11 -24.72
C ALA A 157 -8.16 8.29 -24.54
N GLY A 158 -8.37 9.14 -23.53
CA GLY A 158 -7.46 10.23 -23.17
C GLY A 158 -6.07 9.74 -22.74
N LEU A 159 -6.01 8.64 -21.98
CA LEU A 159 -4.75 7.98 -21.60
C LEU A 159 -4.06 7.33 -22.81
N GLN A 160 -4.80 6.69 -23.72
CA GLN A 160 -4.25 6.12 -24.96
C GLN A 160 -3.66 7.20 -25.87
N ALA A 161 -4.35 8.31 -26.08
CA ALA A 161 -3.83 9.45 -26.84
C ALA A 161 -2.58 10.06 -26.17
N ARG A 162 -2.54 10.11 -24.83
CA ARG A 162 -1.36 10.53 -24.07
C ARG A 162 -0.19 9.54 -24.17
N VAL A 163 -0.45 8.23 -24.18
CA VAL A 163 0.57 7.21 -24.42
C VAL A 163 1.12 7.33 -25.84
N GLN A 164 0.26 7.47 -26.86
CA GLN A 164 0.68 7.63 -28.25
C GLN A 164 1.62 8.84 -28.42
N THR A 165 1.17 10.02 -27.98
CA THR A 165 1.98 11.25 -28.07
C THR A 165 3.29 11.17 -27.28
N LEU A 166 3.32 10.46 -26.15
CA LEU A 166 4.57 10.17 -25.43
C LEU A 166 5.47 9.19 -26.19
N THR A 167 4.94 8.15 -26.85
CA THR A 167 5.75 7.27 -27.71
C THR A 167 6.31 7.98 -28.94
N GLU A 168 5.56 8.92 -29.53
CA GLU A 168 6.04 9.78 -30.63
C GLU A 168 7.15 10.74 -30.15
N GLN A 169 7.03 11.29 -28.94
CA GLN A 169 8.09 12.08 -28.30
C GLN A 169 9.34 11.25 -27.99
N VAL A 170 9.19 10.01 -27.51
CA VAL A 170 10.33 9.10 -27.26
C VAL A 170 10.99 8.68 -28.58
N ALA A 171 10.21 8.38 -29.63
CA ALA A 171 10.76 8.04 -30.94
C ALA A 171 11.55 9.20 -31.56
N THR A 172 11.02 10.43 -31.47
CA THR A 172 11.72 11.63 -31.97
C THR A 172 12.96 11.97 -31.12
N GLN A 173 12.91 11.85 -29.79
CA GLN A 173 14.08 12.00 -28.91
C GLN A 173 15.17 10.95 -29.17
N ASN A 174 14.79 9.69 -29.41
CA ASN A 174 15.74 8.63 -29.78
C ASN A 174 16.40 8.92 -31.13
N SER A 175 15.64 9.39 -32.13
CA SER A 175 16.19 9.81 -33.43
C SER A 175 17.15 11.00 -33.31
N GLN A 176 16.78 12.03 -32.54
CA GLN A 176 17.65 13.18 -32.24
C GLN A 176 18.92 12.77 -31.49
N THR A 177 18.81 11.84 -30.54
CA THR A 177 19.95 11.30 -29.79
C THR A 177 20.86 10.46 -30.69
N GLY A 178 20.30 9.69 -31.62
CA GLY A 178 21.04 8.96 -32.65
C GLY A 178 21.87 9.90 -33.54
N GLY A 179 21.26 10.92 -34.12
CA GLY A 179 21.97 11.93 -34.93
C GLY A 179 23.00 12.73 -34.13
N ALA A 180 22.75 12.99 -32.84
CA ALA A 180 23.73 13.61 -31.95
C ALA A 180 24.93 12.67 -31.66
N LEU A 181 24.69 11.37 -31.47
CA LEU A 181 25.75 10.37 -31.29
C LEU A 181 26.58 10.19 -32.58
N GLU A 182 25.93 10.17 -33.75
CA GLU A 182 26.60 10.15 -35.06
C GLU A 182 27.48 11.39 -35.25
N THR A 183 26.96 12.59 -34.90
CA THR A 183 27.72 13.85 -34.94
C THR A 183 28.92 13.80 -33.98
N ILE A 184 28.76 13.23 -32.78
CA ILE A 184 29.86 13.03 -31.83
C ILE A 184 30.89 12.03 -32.37
N GLN A 185 30.46 10.96 -33.03
CA GLN A 185 31.36 9.97 -33.63
C GLN A 185 32.17 10.57 -34.78
N LEU A 186 31.53 11.30 -35.70
CA LEU A 186 32.22 12.06 -36.75
C LEU A 186 33.24 13.04 -36.17
N ALA A 187 32.89 13.77 -35.10
CA ALA A 187 33.82 14.66 -34.41
C ALA A 187 34.98 13.92 -33.69
N LEU A 188 34.76 12.69 -33.22
CA LEU A 188 35.81 11.83 -32.65
C LEU A 188 36.75 11.29 -33.74
N ASP A 189 36.22 10.94 -34.91
CA ASP A 189 37.00 10.50 -36.07
C ASP A 189 37.80 11.66 -36.68
N GLU A 190 37.24 12.87 -36.77
CA GLU A 190 37.98 14.11 -37.07
C GLU A 190 39.09 14.37 -36.04
N MET A 191 38.80 14.22 -34.73
CA MET A 191 39.84 14.33 -33.70
C MET A 191 40.91 13.23 -33.80
N ALA A 192 40.58 12.04 -34.30
CA ALA A 192 41.54 10.98 -34.56
C ALA A 192 42.44 11.33 -35.76
N GLN A 193 41.87 11.86 -36.85
CA GLN A 193 42.61 12.35 -38.01
C GLN A 193 43.54 13.50 -37.62
N ILE A 194 43.06 14.52 -36.89
CA ILE A 194 43.88 15.64 -36.40
C ILE A 194 45.05 15.16 -35.51
N ARG A 195 44.86 14.07 -34.74
CA ARG A 195 45.94 13.44 -33.97
C ARG A 195 46.94 12.70 -34.86
N ALA A 196 46.48 12.02 -35.91
CA ALA A 196 47.35 11.37 -36.89
C ALA A 196 48.20 12.41 -37.65
N ASP A 197 47.56 13.45 -38.20
CA ASP A 197 48.21 14.58 -38.87
C ASP A 197 49.25 15.24 -37.96
N LYS A 198 48.88 15.55 -36.71
CA LYS A 198 49.79 16.12 -35.72
C LYS A 198 51.01 15.23 -35.48
N ASN A 199 50.83 13.92 -35.37
CA ASN A 199 51.94 12.98 -35.21
C ASN A 199 52.82 12.91 -36.46
N GLU A 200 52.23 12.98 -37.66
CA GLU A 200 52.96 13.04 -38.92
C GLU A 200 53.77 14.35 -39.05
N TYR A 201 53.18 15.50 -38.73
CA TYR A 201 53.88 16.79 -38.68
C TYR A 201 55.01 16.81 -37.65
N ILE A 202 54.81 16.22 -36.46
CA ILE A 202 55.88 16.05 -35.46
C ILE A 202 56.99 15.14 -35.99
N SER A 203 56.67 14.09 -36.76
CA SER A 203 57.65 13.22 -37.41
C SER A 203 58.44 13.95 -38.50
N LYS A 204 57.75 14.67 -39.40
CA LYS A 204 58.34 15.55 -40.42
C LYS A 204 59.27 16.60 -39.80
N TRP A 205 58.82 17.26 -38.72
CA TRP A 205 59.61 18.26 -37.99
C TRP A 205 60.85 17.65 -37.32
N LYS A 206 60.73 16.49 -36.65
CA LYS A 206 61.88 15.77 -36.08
C LYS A 206 62.87 15.35 -37.17
N SER A 207 62.39 14.88 -38.32
CA SER A 207 63.22 14.55 -39.48
C SER A 207 63.96 15.77 -40.03
N ALA A 208 63.27 16.90 -40.18
CA ALA A 208 63.86 18.18 -40.59
C ALA A 208 64.91 18.68 -39.57
N LEU A 209 64.67 18.53 -38.27
CA LEU A 209 65.62 18.87 -37.21
C LEU A 209 66.87 17.97 -37.23
N ILE A 210 66.70 16.67 -37.51
CA ILE A 210 67.83 15.75 -37.71
C ILE A 210 68.62 16.11 -38.98
N ALA A 211 67.92 16.47 -40.07
CA ALA A 211 68.57 16.92 -41.30
C ALA A 211 69.33 18.25 -41.11
N LEU A 212 68.78 19.18 -40.32
CA LEU A 212 69.46 20.42 -39.93
C LEU A 212 70.67 20.12 -39.04
N SER A 213 70.55 19.25 -38.04
CA SER A 213 71.69 18.82 -37.21
C SER A 213 72.81 18.16 -38.04
N ARG A 214 72.45 17.35 -39.05
CA ARG A 214 73.41 16.78 -40.01
C ARG A 214 74.07 17.85 -40.88
N ARG A 215 73.31 18.83 -41.38
CA ARG A 215 73.86 19.99 -42.12
C ARG A 215 74.79 20.84 -41.26
N ASN A 216 74.43 21.12 -40.01
CA ASN A 216 75.27 21.87 -39.08
C ASN A 216 76.59 21.12 -38.80
N LYS A 217 76.54 19.81 -38.53
CA LYS A 217 77.76 18.99 -38.37
C LYS A 217 78.63 18.93 -39.64
N ALA A 218 78.01 18.93 -40.82
CA ALA A 218 78.74 19.03 -42.09
C ALA A 218 79.38 20.42 -42.27
N LEU A 219 78.66 21.49 -41.94
CA LEU A 219 79.13 22.87 -41.97
C LEU A 219 80.28 23.10 -40.98
N GLU A 220 80.17 22.62 -39.73
CA GLU A 220 81.26 22.59 -38.76
C GLU A 220 82.48 21.80 -39.26
N GLY A 221 82.27 20.77 -40.09
CA GLY A 221 83.34 20.02 -40.75
C GLY A 221 84.02 20.85 -41.83
N CYS A 222 83.24 21.47 -42.72
CA CYS A 222 83.73 22.40 -43.73
C CYS A 222 84.45 23.61 -43.11
N ASP A 223 83.97 24.14 -41.99
CA ASP A 223 84.63 25.23 -41.27
C ASP A 223 85.94 24.79 -40.60
N ARG A 224 86.03 23.56 -40.11
CA ARG A 224 87.28 22.98 -39.60
C ARG A 224 88.31 22.78 -40.71
N GLU A 225 87.92 22.22 -41.86
CA GLU A 225 88.82 22.11 -43.01
C GLU A 225 89.16 23.49 -43.60
N ARG A 226 88.25 24.47 -43.58
CA ARG A 226 88.52 25.86 -43.96
C ARG A 226 89.52 26.53 -43.01
N GLN A 227 89.36 26.36 -41.70
CA GLN A 227 90.33 26.84 -40.70
C GLN A 227 91.69 26.17 -40.87
N ARG A 228 91.71 24.87 -41.15
CA ARG A 228 92.93 24.12 -41.46
C ARG A 228 93.62 24.65 -42.72
N LEU A 229 92.90 24.77 -43.83
CA LEU A 229 93.42 25.32 -45.09
C LEU A 229 93.90 26.77 -44.90
N GLN A 230 93.20 27.57 -44.08
CA GLN A 230 93.63 28.93 -43.74
C GLN A 230 94.93 28.92 -42.89
N ALA A 231 95.10 27.97 -41.98
CA ALA A 231 96.34 27.79 -41.23
C ALA A 231 97.49 27.24 -42.09
N GLU A 232 97.20 26.32 -43.03
CA GLU A 232 98.15 25.81 -44.02
C GLU A 232 98.58 26.94 -45.00
N LEU A 233 97.66 27.81 -45.41
CA LEU A 233 97.97 29.02 -46.18
C LEU A 233 98.84 30.02 -45.40
N VAL A 234 98.50 30.32 -44.14
CA VAL A 234 99.35 31.18 -43.29
C VAL A 234 100.74 30.56 -43.06
N ARG A 235 100.83 29.23 -42.99
CA ARG A 235 102.13 28.53 -42.97
C ARG A 235 102.88 28.74 -44.28
N LEU A 236 102.21 28.58 -45.42
CA LEU A 236 102.78 28.77 -46.75
C LEU A 236 103.21 30.23 -47.00
N ASP A 237 102.44 31.22 -46.52
CA ASP A 237 102.80 32.63 -46.54
C ASP A 237 104.03 32.91 -45.67
N SER A 238 104.17 32.21 -44.52
CA SER A 238 105.36 32.32 -43.67
C SER A 238 106.60 31.67 -44.29
N GLU A 239 106.44 30.54 -44.99
CA GLU A 239 107.48 29.89 -45.79
C GLU A 239 107.88 30.77 -46.98
N TYR A 240 106.90 31.33 -47.70
CA TYR A 240 107.12 32.28 -48.79
C TYR A 240 107.79 33.58 -48.33
N ALA A 241 107.39 34.15 -47.19
CA ALA A 241 108.08 35.30 -46.60
C ALA A 241 109.52 34.95 -46.18
N GLY A 242 109.77 33.71 -45.75
CA GLY A 242 111.11 33.15 -45.57
C GLY A 242 111.90 33.14 -46.87
N PHE A 243 111.38 32.48 -47.92
CA PHE A 243 111.99 32.42 -49.24
C PHE A 243 112.24 33.81 -49.85
N VAL A 244 111.31 34.77 -49.71
CA VAL A 244 111.51 36.16 -50.17
C VAL A 244 112.62 36.86 -49.39
N LYS A 245 112.77 36.58 -48.09
CA LYS A 245 113.86 37.13 -47.26
C LYS A 245 115.21 36.50 -47.61
N ASP A 246 115.24 35.22 -47.95
CA ASP A 246 116.46 34.53 -48.35
C ASP A 246 116.85 34.84 -49.79
N VAL A 247 115.88 35.02 -50.70
CA VAL A 247 116.11 35.62 -52.04
C VAL A 247 116.66 37.04 -51.91
N ARG A 248 116.18 37.86 -50.96
CA ARG A 248 116.78 39.17 -50.69
C ARG A 248 118.21 39.08 -50.16
N ARG A 249 118.52 38.09 -49.32
CA ARG A 249 119.91 37.83 -48.86
C ARG A 249 120.80 37.43 -50.03
N GLU A 250 120.31 36.58 -50.95
CA GLU A 250 121.06 36.19 -52.14
C GLU A 250 121.14 37.31 -53.19
N GLN A 251 120.18 38.24 -53.22
CA GLN A 251 120.32 39.48 -53.97
C GLN A 251 121.39 40.38 -53.34
N GLU A 252 121.38 40.56 -52.02
CA GLU A 252 122.41 41.31 -51.30
C GLU A 252 123.82 40.70 -51.44
N THR A 253 123.99 39.37 -51.44
CA THR A 253 125.29 38.74 -51.68
C THR A 253 125.71 38.89 -53.14
N ASN A 254 124.78 38.77 -54.10
CA ASN A 254 125.06 38.97 -55.52
C ASN A 254 125.39 40.45 -55.84
N GLU A 255 124.73 41.41 -55.21
CA GLU A 255 125.08 42.84 -55.28
C GLU A 255 126.50 43.08 -54.73
N LYS A 256 126.84 42.52 -53.56
CA LYS A 256 128.20 42.61 -52.98
C LYS A 256 129.25 41.92 -53.86
N LEU A 257 128.92 40.77 -54.45
CA LEU A 257 129.78 40.09 -55.42
C LEU A 257 129.93 40.88 -56.72
N THR A 258 128.89 41.59 -57.16
CA THR A 258 128.91 42.48 -58.34
C THR A 258 129.69 43.76 -58.05
N GLU A 259 129.64 44.29 -56.83
CA GLU A 259 130.49 45.39 -56.37
C GLU A 259 131.97 44.98 -56.32
N VAL A 260 132.27 43.76 -55.83
CA VAL A 260 133.62 43.19 -55.88
C VAL A 260 134.07 42.94 -57.33
N LEU A 261 133.20 42.37 -58.18
CA LEU A 261 133.51 42.11 -59.58
C LEU A 261 133.77 43.41 -60.36
N THR A 262 132.98 44.46 -60.13
CA THR A 262 133.20 45.77 -60.77
C THR A 262 134.46 46.45 -60.25
N LYS A 263 134.80 46.35 -58.96
CA LYS A 263 136.10 46.77 -58.42
C LYS A 263 137.26 46.04 -59.10
N VAL A 264 137.22 44.71 -59.15
CA VAL A 264 138.23 43.87 -59.83
C VAL A 264 138.33 44.24 -61.32
N ILE A 265 137.22 44.50 -62.02
CA ILE A 265 137.23 44.96 -63.41
C ILE A 265 137.88 46.36 -63.54
N THR A 266 137.66 47.28 -62.60
CA THR A 266 138.36 48.59 -62.60
C THR A 266 139.84 48.47 -62.26
N GLU A 267 140.22 47.56 -61.37
CA GLU A 267 141.63 47.24 -61.06
C GLU A 267 142.32 46.58 -62.25
N CYS A 268 141.68 45.62 -62.93
CA CYS A 268 142.16 45.04 -64.18
C CYS A 268 142.37 46.11 -65.26
N LYS A 269 141.40 47.00 -65.49
CA LYS A 269 141.54 48.11 -66.45
C LYS A 269 142.65 49.09 -66.08
N PHE A 270 142.86 49.33 -64.78
CA PHE A 270 143.98 50.15 -64.30
C PHE A 270 145.33 49.45 -64.54
N ILE A 271 145.41 48.13 -64.31
CA ILE A 271 146.61 47.31 -64.58
C ILE A 271 146.87 47.22 -66.09
N GLU A 272 145.85 47.05 -66.93
CA GLU A 272 145.96 47.12 -68.40
C GLU A 272 146.51 48.48 -68.86
N ALA A 273 146.02 49.59 -68.28
CA ALA A 273 146.53 50.93 -68.57
C ALA A 273 147.98 51.13 -68.07
N GLN A 274 148.37 50.55 -66.94
CA GLN A 274 149.76 50.51 -66.46
C GLN A 274 150.64 49.70 -67.41
N ILE A 275 150.19 48.52 -67.87
CA ILE A 275 150.89 47.67 -68.84
C ILE A 275 151.06 48.42 -70.17
N ALA A 276 150.04 49.11 -70.68
CA ALA A 276 150.14 49.92 -71.90
C ALA A 276 151.15 51.08 -71.76
N ARG A 277 151.23 51.72 -70.57
CA ARG A 277 152.27 52.73 -70.27
C ARG A 277 153.67 52.11 -70.22
N ILE A 278 153.82 50.92 -69.64
CA ILE A 278 155.12 50.20 -69.59
C ILE A 278 155.52 49.72 -71.00
N GLN A 279 154.59 49.26 -71.82
CA GLN A 279 154.83 48.88 -73.21
C GLN A 279 155.27 50.08 -74.07
N THR A 280 154.60 51.25 -73.93
CA THR A 280 154.98 52.48 -74.65
C THR A 280 156.28 53.11 -74.13
N ALA A 281 156.62 52.92 -72.86
CA ALA A 281 157.96 53.23 -72.35
C ALA A 281 159.03 52.27 -72.91
N ARG A 282 158.73 50.96 -72.99
CA ARG A 282 159.63 49.94 -73.55
C ARG A 282 159.89 50.16 -75.04
N THR A 283 158.90 50.54 -75.86
CA THR A 283 159.14 50.81 -77.28
C THR A 283 160.01 52.05 -77.49
N LYS A 284 159.84 53.11 -76.69
CA LYS A 284 160.76 54.26 -76.68
C LYS A 284 162.18 53.84 -76.32
N ALA A 285 162.37 53.16 -75.20
CA ALA A 285 163.67 52.67 -74.77
C ALA A 285 164.33 51.72 -75.79
N SER A 286 163.54 50.94 -76.54
CA SER A 286 164.04 50.13 -77.66
C SER A 286 164.55 51.02 -78.81
N SER A 287 163.78 52.03 -79.22
CA SER A 287 164.23 52.95 -80.28
C SER A 287 165.45 53.79 -79.87
N GLU A 288 165.57 54.14 -78.59
CA GLU A 288 166.77 54.79 -78.04
C GLU A 288 167.97 53.83 -78.05
N TYR A 289 167.78 52.56 -77.68
CA TYR A 289 168.81 51.52 -77.76
C TYR A 289 169.29 51.25 -79.19
N ASP A 290 168.38 51.17 -80.17
CA ASP A 290 168.75 50.97 -81.57
C ASP A 290 169.56 52.16 -82.13
N VAL A 291 169.23 53.40 -81.73
CA VAL A 291 170.04 54.59 -82.06
C VAL A 291 171.44 54.53 -81.42
N PHE A 292 171.56 54.11 -80.16
CA PHE A 292 172.87 53.94 -79.52
C PHE A 292 173.70 52.79 -80.14
N LYS A 293 173.05 51.73 -80.60
CA LYS A 293 173.67 50.61 -81.30
C LYS A 293 174.25 51.03 -82.66
N ASP A 294 173.54 51.86 -83.43
CA ASP A 294 174.02 52.43 -84.70
C ASP A 294 175.17 53.44 -84.48
N GLN A 295 175.21 54.12 -83.32
CA GLN A 295 176.36 54.95 -82.93
C GLN A 295 177.57 54.08 -82.54
N LEU A 296 177.36 53.01 -81.77
CA LEU A 296 178.41 52.09 -81.34
C LEU A 296 179.10 51.40 -82.53
N ALA A 297 178.33 50.94 -83.51
CA ALA A 297 178.85 50.31 -84.73
C ALA A 297 179.83 51.24 -85.49
N LYS A 298 179.55 52.55 -85.55
CA LYS A 298 180.45 53.54 -86.17
C LYS A 298 181.71 53.78 -85.37
N THR A 299 181.67 53.67 -84.04
CA THR A 299 182.88 53.74 -83.21
C THR A 299 183.73 52.48 -83.28
N ASP A 300 183.13 51.30 -83.45
CA ASP A 300 183.87 50.04 -83.65
C ASP A 300 184.58 50.00 -85.02
N GLU A 301 183.96 50.54 -86.07
CA GLU A 301 184.59 50.68 -87.39
C GLU A 301 185.86 51.56 -87.33
N GLN A 302 185.77 52.72 -86.67
CA GLN A 302 186.93 53.58 -86.39
C GLN A 302 187.99 52.90 -85.52
N LEU A 303 187.58 52.08 -84.55
CA LEU A 303 188.50 51.34 -83.68
C LEU A 303 189.31 50.28 -84.45
N GLN A 304 188.70 49.59 -85.43
CA GLN A 304 189.41 48.60 -86.25
C GLN A 304 190.49 49.23 -87.14
N GLU A 305 190.24 50.42 -87.70
CA GLU A 305 191.22 51.13 -88.52
C GLU A 305 192.49 51.47 -87.70
N VAL A 306 192.32 51.95 -86.47
CA VAL A 306 193.43 52.23 -85.53
C VAL A 306 194.14 50.94 -85.08
N GLN A 307 193.40 49.85 -84.84
CA GLN A 307 193.99 48.56 -84.50
C GLN A 307 194.84 47.98 -85.65
N GLY A 308 194.45 48.21 -86.91
CA GLY A 308 195.24 47.85 -88.09
C GLY A 308 196.61 48.51 -88.10
N GLN A 309 196.67 49.82 -87.81
CA GLN A 309 197.92 50.59 -87.73
C GLN A 309 198.84 50.09 -86.60
N ARG A 310 198.29 49.82 -85.41
CA ARG A 310 199.04 49.26 -84.28
C ARG A 310 199.71 47.93 -84.61
N ARG A 311 199.03 47.06 -85.36
CA ARG A 311 199.49 45.69 -85.64
C ARG A 311 200.74 45.61 -86.52
N LEU A 312 201.00 46.65 -87.32
CA LEU A 312 202.24 46.78 -88.10
C LEU A 312 203.44 47.06 -87.17
N LEU A 313 203.28 47.96 -86.20
CA LEU A 313 204.33 48.32 -85.23
C LEU A 313 204.72 47.13 -84.33
N GLU A 314 203.76 46.30 -83.92
CA GLU A 314 204.02 45.13 -83.07
C GLU A 314 204.91 44.07 -83.75
N LEU A 315 204.78 43.88 -85.07
CA LEU A 315 205.62 42.95 -85.84
C LEU A 315 207.07 43.43 -85.94
N GLU A 316 207.29 44.74 -85.94
CA GLU A 316 208.63 45.33 -86.06
C GLU A 316 209.42 45.22 -84.75
N ILE A 317 208.73 45.28 -83.60
CA ILE A 317 209.30 45.09 -82.25
C ILE A 317 209.77 43.65 -82.02
N GLN A 318 208.93 42.64 -82.33
CA GLN A 318 209.25 41.22 -82.08
C GLN A 318 210.52 40.71 -82.79
N ARG A 319 210.90 41.38 -83.88
CA ARG A 319 212.15 41.11 -84.61
C ARG A 319 213.40 41.50 -83.81
N ILE A 320 213.32 42.52 -82.96
CA ILE A 320 214.44 43.07 -82.19
C ILE A 320 214.68 42.24 -80.93
N GLU A 321 213.62 41.88 -80.19
CA GLU A 321 213.71 41.13 -78.93
C GLU A 321 214.44 39.79 -79.07
N LYS A 322 214.24 39.09 -80.20
CA LYS A 322 214.93 37.82 -80.51
C LYS A 322 216.45 37.92 -80.61
N CYS A 323 217.01 39.10 -80.86
CA CYS A 323 218.46 39.30 -80.90
C CYS A 323 219.08 39.44 -79.50
N ILE A 324 218.28 39.80 -78.48
CA ILE A 324 218.77 40.09 -77.12
C ILE A 324 218.87 38.81 -76.30
N SER A 325 217.85 37.95 -76.34
CA SER A 325 217.75 36.75 -75.49
C SER A 325 218.89 35.73 -75.67
N ALA A 326 219.59 35.77 -76.81
CA ALA A 326 220.77 34.94 -77.06
C ALA A 326 222.00 35.34 -76.20
N SER A 327 222.03 36.55 -75.64
CA SER A 327 223.18 37.06 -74.87
C SER A 327 223.13 36.71 -73.38
N ASP A 328 221.94 36.66 -72.77
CA ASP A 328 221.80 36.48 -71.31
C ASP A 328 222.05 35.05 -70.84
N ALA A 329 221.75 34.06 -71.68
CA ALA A 329 221.89 32.63 -71.35
C ALA A 329 223.32 32.19 -71.01
N ALA A 330 224.34 32.95 -71.42
CA ALA A 330 225.74 32.68 -71.10
C ALA A 330 226.14 33.14 -69.68
N ARG A 331 225.39 34.06 -69.06
CA ARG A 331 225.74 34.67 -67.76
C ARG A 331 225.32 33.80 -66.57
N THR A 332 224.10 33.28 -66.60
CA THR A 332 223.43 32.65 -65.44
C THR A 332 224.04 31.30 -65.02
N ALA A 333 224.90 30.70 -65.84
CA ALA A 333 225.61 29.47 -65.50
C ALA A 333 226.61 29.63 -64.34
N ILE A 334 227.19 30.83 -64.15
CA ILE A 334 228.25 31.09 -63.16
C ILE A 334 227.68 31.51 -61.80
N GLU A 335 226.53 32.19 -61.77
CA GLU A 335 225.95 32.75 -60.54
C GLU A 335 225.36 31.67 -59.60
N ASN A 336 225.00 30.49 -60.12
CA ASN A 336 224.36 29.41 -59.35
C ASN A 336 225.31 28.62 -58.42
N GLU A 337 226.64 28.69 -58.62
CA GLU A 337 227.62 28.00 -57.77
C GLU A 337 227.79 28.66 -56.37
N ILE A 338 227.17 29.83 -56.17
CA ILE A 338 227.33 30.66 -54.96
C ILE A 338 226.16 30.50 -53.97
N LEU A 339 224.96 30.12 -54.44
CA LEU A 339 223.70 30.27 -53.69
C LEU A 339 223.34 29.12 -52.72
N GLU A 340 224.18 28.10 -52.59
CA GLU A 340 223.95 26.94 -51.69
C GLU A 340 223.98 27.29 -50.18
N LYS A 341 224.18 28.56 -49.77
CA LYS A 341 224.70 28.88 -48.41
C LYS A 341 223.78 29.46 -47.31
N MET A 342 222.54 30.00 -47.51
CA MET A 342 221.73 30.61 -46.40
C MET A 342 220.17 30.70 -46.56
N SER A 343 219.38 30.73 -45.44
CA SER A 343 217.88 30.90 -45.34
C SER A 343 217.30 31.15 -43.88
N ASN A 344 216.16 31.89 -43.58
CA ASN A 344 215.25 31.86 -42.32
C ASN A 344 214.10 33.00 -42.02
N GLN A 345 212.85 32.68 -41.46
CA GLN A 345 211.80 33.41 -40.55
C GLN A 345 210.55 34.39 -40.96
N THR A 346 209.69 35.09 -40.09
CA THR A 346 208.26 34.85 -39.46
C THR A 346 207.40 36.22 -39.18
N THR A 347 206.16 36.59 -38.61
CA THR A 347 204.81 36.22 -37.87
C THR A 347 203.72 37.45 -37.88
N THR A 348 202.48 37.77 -37.29
CA THR A 348 201.25 37.42 -36.36
C THR A 348 199.96 38.41 -36.60
N GLU A 349 198.77 38.73 -35.94
CA GLU A 349 197.81 38.48 -34.72
C GLU A 349 196.28 39.07 -34.81
N GLN A 350 195.36 39.22 -33.74
CA GLN A 350 193.83 39.54 -33.81
C GLN A 350 192.98 40.06 -32.51
N GLY A 351 191.61 40.39 -32.52
CA GLY A 351 190.67 40.75 -31.33
C GLY A 351 189.12 41.22 -31.51
N THR A 352 188.16 41.20 -30.48
CA THR A 352 186.61 41.37 -30.61
C THR A 352 185.59 41.76 -29.40
N GLN A 353 184.32 42.29 -29.68
CA GLN A 353 182.89 42.11 -29.05
C GLN A 353 182.16 43.00 -27.90
N ASN A 354 180.77 43.04 -27.75
CA ASN A 354 179.95 43.80 -26.68
C ASN A 354 178.47 43.45 -26.08
N THR A 355 177.27 44.09 -26.40
CA THR A 355 176.10 44.57 -25.49
C THR A 355 174.71 43.77 -25.16
N LEU A 356 173.51 44.45 -25.00
CA LEU A 356 172.00 44.08 -24.94
C LEU A 356 170.98 44.26 -23.71
N LYS A 357 171.30 44.53 -22.43
CA LYS A 357 170.43 44.07 -21.27
C LYS A 357 169.23 44.88 -20.66
N ALA A 358 168.85 46.10 -21.08
CA ALA A 358 168.05 47.00 -20.21
C ALA A 358 166.52 46.77 -20.05
N ILE A 359 165.83 46.18 -21.04
CA ILE A 359 164.37 46.41 -21.26
C ILE A 359 163.41 45.73 -20.27
N MET A 360 163.80 44.62 -19.62
CA MET A 360 162.84 43.70 -18.98
C MET A 360 162.16 44.18 -17.68
N LYS A 361 162.69 45.18 -16.96
CA LYS A 361 162.19 45.50 -15.60
C LYS A 361 160.84 46.22 -15.56
N LEU A 362 160.40 46.90 -16.63
CA LEU A 362 159.28 47.84 -16.58
C LEU A 362 157.88 47.18 -16.47
N ARG A 363 157.73 45.90 -16.82
CA ARG A 363 156.41 45.25 -16.99
C ARG A 363 155.67 44.88 -15.70
N LYS A 364 156.36 44.60 -14.59
CA LYS A 364 155.76 43.91 -13.42
C LYS A 364 154.93 44.78 -12.47
N THR A 365 154.97 46.10 -12.58
CA THR A 365 154.26 47.01 -11.64
C THR A 365 152.81 47.31 -12.04
N ILE A 366 152.46 47.14 -13.31
CA ILE A 366 151.15 47.50 -13.87
C ILE A 366 150.04 46.52 -13.40
N GLU A 367 150.37 45.23 -13.39
CA GLU A 367 149.46 44.08 -13.17
C GLU A 367 148.83 44.05 -11.75
N ALA A 368 149.47 44.71 -10.77
CA ALA A 368 149.01 44.71 -9.37
C ALA A 368 147.85 45.69 -9.12
N THR A 369 147.78 46.80 -9.87
CA THR A 369 146.74 47.84 -9.71
C THR A 369 145.40 47.41 -10.30
N GLU A 370 145.41 46.64 -11.38
CA GLU A 370 144.21 46.23 -12.14
C GLU A 370 143.25 45.38 -11.29
N LYS A 371 143.78 44.49 -10.43
CA LYS A 371 142.96 43.62 -9.57
C LYS A 371 142.09 44.36 -8.55
N LYS A 372 142.48 45.55 -8.08
CA LYS A 372 141.65 46.35 -7.16
C LYS A 372 140.51 47.06 -7.89
N ILE A 373 140.71 47.41 -9.16
CA ILE A 373 139.70 48.08 -10.00
C ILE A 373 138.54 47.10 -10.29
N GLY A 374 138.84 45.85 -10.63
CA GLY A 374 137.84 44.82 -10.94
C GLY A 374 136.85 44.52 -9.80
N ALA A 375 137.28 44.61 -8.53
CA ALA A 375 136.41 44.39 -7.38
C ALA A 375 135.32 45.47 -7.25
N ALA A 376 135.72 46.75 -7.33
CA ALA A 376 134.79 47.87 -7.30
C ALA A 376 133.84 47.90 -8.52
N GLN A 377 134.34 47.50 -9.70
CA GLN A 377 133.53 47.39 -10.91
C GLN A 377 132.36 46.39 -10.77
N ASN A 378 132.50 45.32 -9.99
CA ASN A 378 131.44 44.31 -9.83
C ASN A 378 130.27 44.78 -8.94
N GLU A 379 130.52 45.49 -7.84
CA GLU A 379 129.42 46.09 -7.06
C GLU A 379 128.74 47.22 -7.83
N ILE A 380 129.51 48.06 -8.52
CA ILE A 380 128.99 49.08 -9.42
C ILE A 380 128.12 48.44 -10.51
N ALA A 381 128.54 47.31 -11.10
CA ALA A 381 127.75 46.60 -12.10
C ALA A 381 126.41 46.10 -11.53
N ARG A 382 126.39 45.54 -10.32
CA ARG A 382 125.15 45.05 -9.68
C ARG A 382 124.15 46.17 -9.42
N VAL A 383 124.58 47.24 -8.74
CA VAL A 383 123.71 48.41 -8.46
C VAL A 383 123.27 49.09 -9.76
N LYS A 384 124.13 49.12 -10.78
CA LYS A 384 123.79 49.67 -12.10
C LYS A 384 122.79 48.79 -12.86
N VAL A 385 122.76 47.48 -12.65
CA VAL A 385 121.70 46.59 -13.19
C VAL A 385 120.35 46.88 -12.52
N ASP A 386 120.30 47.02 -11.19
CA ASP A 386 119.04 47.31 -10.48
C ASP A 386 118.51 48.72 -10.82
N ILE A 387 119.40 49.71 -10.97
CA ILE A 387 119.06 51.03 -11.51
C ILE A 387 118.60 50.93 -12.97
N LEU A 388 119.26 50.14 -13.82
CA LEU A 388 118.82 49.95 -15.22
C LEU A 388 117.46 49.26 -15.30
N ASN A 389 117.15 48.32 -14.42
CA ASN A 389 115.88 47.59 -14.41
C ASN A 389 114.73 48.49 -13.92
N THR A 390 114.94 49.23 -12.83
CA THR A 390 113.96 50.20 -12.32
C THR A 390 113.78 51.43 -13.22
N THR A 391 114.84 51.89 -13.90
CA THR A 391 114.73 52.95 -14.93
C THR A 391 114.19 52.44 -16.25
N ALA A 392 114.39 51.18 -16.64
CA ALA A 392 113.70 50.57 -17.78
C ALA A 392 112.20 50.50 -17.51
N HIS A 393 111.77 49.97 -16.35
CA HIS A 393 110.35 49.91 -15.99
C HIS A 393 109.71 51.31 -15.91
N ASN A 394 110.38 52.30 -15.32
CA ASN A 394 109.92 53.70 -15.34
C ASN A 394 109.92 54.32 -16.75
N LYS A 395 110.89 53.96 -17.61
CA LYS A 395 110.94 54.43 -19.01
C LYS A 395 109.82 53.80 -19.83
N ASP A 396 109.45 52.55 -19.57
CA ASP A 396 108.38 51.86 -20.27
C ASP A 396 106.99 52.32 -19.76
N LEU A 397 106.83 52.58 -18.47
CA LEU A 397 105.66 53.30 -17.93
C LEU A 397 105.55 54.73 -18.51
N LYS A 398 106.68 55.43 -18.70
CA LYS A 398 106.68 56.73 -19.39
C LYS A 398 106.43 56.59 -20.89
N LYS A 399 106.82 55.49 -21.55
CA LYS A 399 106.45 55.20 -22.95
C LYS A 399 104.97 54.92 -23.08
N THR A 400 104.36 54.12 -22.20
CA THR A 400 102.91 53.84 -22.27
C THR A 400 102.09 55.07 -21.94
N LEU A 401 102.50 55.87 -20.94
CA LEU A 401 101.85 57.15 -20.64
C LEU A 401 102.02 58.16 -21.80
N ALA A 402 103.21 58.29 -22.37
CA ALA A 402 103.44 59.13 -23.55
C ALA A 402 102.77 58.59 -24.83
N ALA A 403 102.56 57.27 -24.94
CA ALA A 403 101.80 56.67 -26.03
C ALA A 403 100.31 56.99 -25.87
N PHE A 404 99.74 56.88 -24.67
CA PHE A 404 98.36 57.30 -24.43
C PHE A 404 98.18 58.82 -24.56
N GLU A 405 99.14 59.66 -24.12
CA GLU A 405 99.10 61.10 -24.41
C GLU A 405 99.20 61.40 -25.91
N LYS A 406 99.98 60.62 -26.67
CA LYS A 406 100.13 60.79 -28.12
C LYS A 406 98.91 60.29 -28.87
N GLU A 407 98.32 59.17 -28.47
CA GLU A 407 97.03 58.69 -28.97
C GLU A 407 95.92 59.69 -28.64
N LEU A 408 95.87 60.24 -27.43
CA LEU A 408 94.91 61.28 -27.05
C LEU A 408 95.10 62.50 -27.95
N LYS A 409 96.32 63.06 -28.06
CA LYS A 409 96.64 64.19 -28.95
C LYS A 409 96.40 63.86 -30.43
N GLU A 410 96.53 62.62 -30.88
CA GLU A 410 96.19 62.19 -32.24
C GLU A 410 94.68 62.02 -32.44
N LYS A 411 93.91 61.70 -31.40
CA LYS A 411 92.43 61.74 -31.41
C LYS A 411 91.93 63.18 -31.35
N ASP A 412 92.52 64.04 -30.52
CA ASP A 412 92.22 65.47 -30.44
C ASP A 412 92.55 66.14 -31.78
N LEU A 413 93.74 65.93 -32.35
CA LEU A 413 94.08 66.41 -33.71
C LEU A 413 93.26 65.75 -34.82
N LEU A 414 92.59 64.62 -34.58
CA LEU A 414 91.65 64.00 -35.52
C LEU A 414 90.24 64.60 -35.34
N ILE A 415 89.85 65.00 -34.14
CA ILE A 415 88.65 65.77 -33.84
C ILE A 415 88.81 67.18 -34.41
N ASP A 416 89.91 67.90 -34.15
CA ASP A 416 90.26 69.18 -34.80
C ASP A 416 90.20 69.06 -36.33
N LYS A 417 90.69 67.95 -36.90
CA LYS A 417 90.59 67.70 -38.35
C LYS A 417 89.16 67.43 -38.79
N TYR A 418 88.35 66.70 -38.03
CA TYR A 418 86.93 66.49 -38.38
C TYR A 418 86.05 67.71 -38.09
N GLU A 419 86.42 68.60 -37.17
CA GLU A 419 85.74 69.86 -36.90
C GLU A 419 86.13 70.93 -37.93
N THR A 420 87.41 71.05 -38.26
CA THR A 420 87.85 71.89 -39.39
C THR A 420 87.40 71.32 -40.73
N GLU A 421 87.37 70.00 -40.92
CA GLU A 421 86.78 69.38 -42.12
C GLU A 421 85.27 69.54 -42.13
N ASN A 422 84.54 69.45 -41.01
CA ASN A 422 83.10 69.75 -40.98
C ASN A 422 82.82 71.24 -41.18
N ALA A 423 83.67 72.15 -40.68
CA ALA A 423 83.57 73.58 -40.95
C ALA A 423 83.86 73.89 -42.41
N LEU A 424 84.92 73.31 -43.00
CA LEU A 424 85.26 73.42 -44.42
C LEU A 424 84.24 72.70 -45.31
N ARG A 425 83.63 71.59 -44.86
CA ARG A 425 82.53 70.93 -45.57
C ARG A 425 81.24 71.74 -45.46
N ASN A 426 80.94 72.39 -44.34
CA ASN A 426 79.79 73.31 -44.22
C ASN A 426 79.99 74.57 -45.05
N ASP A 427 81.16 75.20 -45.01
CA ASP A 427 81.52 76.35 -45.84
C ASP A 427 81.59 75.96 -47.33
N MET A 428 82.12 74.77 -47.66
CA MET A 428 82.05 74.22 -49.02
C MET A 428 80.62 73.80 -49.40
N ILE A 429 79.75 73.40 -48.46
CA ILE A 429 78.32 73.12 -48.73
C ILE A 429 77.60 74.44 -48.97
N GLN A 430 77.82 75.49 -48.18
CA GLN A 430 77.24 76.82 -48.43
C GLN A 430 77.74 77.41 -49.75
N LYS A 431 79.05 77.31 -50.02
CA LYS A 431 79.64 77.71 -51.32
C LYS A 431 79.17 76.83 -52.46
N LYS A 432 78.92 75.53 -52.24
CA LYS A 432 78.28 74.65 -53.24
C LYS A 432 76.78 74.90 -53.37
N GLN A 433 76.08 75.38 -52.35
CA GLN A 433 74.67 75.77 -52.44
C GLN A 433 74.57 77.03 -53.31
N ILE A 434 75.35 78.06 -52.99
CA ILE A 434 75.48 79.29 -53.79
C ILE A 434 75.98 78.96 -55.21
N ALA A 435 76.95 78.05 -55.35
CA ALA A 435 77.43 77.63 -56.66
C ALA A 435 76.46 76.70 -57.41
N ILE A 436 75.55 75.97 -56.74
CA ILE A 436 74.48 75.19 -57.36
C ILE A 436 73.34 76.13 -57.76
N ASP A 437 73.01 77.16 -56.98
CA ASP A 437 72.05 78.20 -57.38
C ASP A 437 72.58 79.02 -58.58
N ALA A 438 73.90 79.26 -58.63
CA ALA A 438 74.57 79.88 -59.77
C ALA A 438 74.79 78.92 -60.96
N LEU A 439 75.04 77.62 -60.72
CA LEU A 439 75.23 76.61 -61.76
C LEU A 439 73.91 76.13 -62.34
N ASN A 440 72.81 76.09 -61.59
CA ASN A 440 71.46 75.81 -62.11
C ASN A 440 71.06 76.94 -63.08
N ARG A 441 71.25 78.21 -62.66
CA ARG A 441 71.11 79.38 -63.54
C ARG A 441 72.05 79.38 -64.76
N LYS A 442 73.16 78.63 -64.73
CA LYS A 442 74.01 78.38 -65.90
C LYS A 442 73.69 77.09 -66.66
N TYR A 443 73.08 76.08 -66.04
CA TYR A 443 72.62 74.85 -66.70
C TYR A 443 71.40 75.14 -67.59
N GLU A 444 70.55 76.07 -67.15
CA GLU A 444 69.49 76.70 -67.97
C GLU A 444 70.06 77.49 -69.17
N GLN A 445 71.34 77.88 -69.14
CA GLN A 445 72.01 78.60 -70.23
C GLN A 445 72.93 77.73 -71.11
N LEU A 446 73.53 76.67 -70.55
CA LEU A 446 74.60 75.88 -71.18
C LEU A 446 74.26 74.41 -71.45
N THR A 447 73.00 74.00 -71.26
CA THR A 447 72.47 72.78 -71.94
C THR A 447 72.33 72.97 -73.47
N LYS A 448 72.68 74.15 -74.00
CA LYS A 448 72.97 74.37 -75.42
C LYS A 448 74.44 74.03 -75.75
N ASN A 449 74.65 72.79 -76.17
CA ASN A 449 75.79 72.25 -76.95
C ASN A 449 77.00 71.65 -76.18
N VAL A 450 77.31 70.38 -76.53
CA VAL A 450 78.65 69.76 -76.72
C VAL A 450 79.59 69.66 -75.49
N VAL A 451 80.08 68.52 -74.99
CA VAL A 451 80.55 67.20 -75.51
C VAL A 451 82.07 67.16 -75.85
N GLU A 452 82.81 66.30 -75.13
CA GLU A 452 84.18 65.78 -75.42
C GLU A 452 85.34 66.83 -75.46
N ASP A 453 86.65 66.49 -75.36
CA ASP A 453 87.32 65.18 -75.38
C ASP A 453 88.69 65.12 -74.63
N THR A 454 89.22 63.91 -74.46
CA THR A 454 90.64 63.48 -74.30
C THR A 454 91.58 64.13 -73.25
N SER A 455 92.01 63.32 -72.27
CA SER A 455 93.40 63.23 -71.77
C SER A 455 93.59 61.95 -70.95
N SER A 456 93.14 60.84 -71.52
CA SER A 456 92.71 59.64 -70.81
C SER A 456 93.29 58.39 -71.49
N ALA A 457 94.12 57.62 -70.77
CA ALA A 457 94.63 56.29 -71.19
C ALA A 457 95.45 55.56 -70.09
N SER A 458 96.55 56.17 -69.61
CA SER A 458 97.49 55.50 -68.69
C SER A 458 97.12 55.66 -67.22
N LEU A 459 96.56 56.81 -66.84
CA LEU A 459 95.86 56.97 -65.57
C LEU A 459 94.52 56.22 -65.59
N GLU A 460 93.88 56.09 -66.77
CA GLU A 460 92.63 55.33 -66.88
C GLU A 460 92.81 53.90 -66.43
N GLY A 461 93.79 53.12 -66.90
CA GLY A 461 93.96 51.74 -66.43
C GLY A 461 94.05 51.55 -64.90
N LYS A 462 94.50 52.58 -64.16
CA LYS A 462 94.51 52.60 -62.68
C LYS A 462 93.24 53.19 -62.06
N ILE A 463 92.64 54.19 -62.70
CA ILE A 463 91.32 54.73 -62.34
C ILE A 463 90.25 53.66 -62.58
N ASP A 464 90.37 52.82 -63.59
CA ASP A 464 89.50 51.69 -63.93
C ASP A 464 89.66 50.51 -62.98
N GLY A 465 90.88 50.28 -62.47
CA GLY A 465 91.12 49.36 -61.36
C GLY A 465 90.44 49.85 -60.09
N LEU A 466 90.76 51.09 -59.69
CA LEU A 466 90.16 51.74 -58.51
C LEU A 466 88.65 51.96 -58.65
N ASN A 467 88.11 52.16 -59.86
CA ASN A 467 86.68 52.25 -60.14
C ASN A 467 86.02 50.87 -60.05
N ARG A 468 86.65 49.80 -60.54
CA ARG A 468 86.14 48.43 -60.32
C ARG A 468 86.16 48.07 -58.83
N GLU A 469 87.17 48.47 -58.07
CA GLU A 469 87.22 48.30 -56.61
C GLU A 469 86.16 49.17 -55.90
N LEU A 470 86.05 50.46 -56.24
CA LEU A 470 85.00 51.35 -55.73
C LEU A 470 83.60 50.86 -56.09
N GLN A 471 83.41 50.30 -57.29
CA GLN A 471 82.13 49.75 -57.74
C GLN A 471 81.84 48.42 -57.06
N ALA A 472 82.84 47.57 -56.79
CA ALA A 472 82.68 46.37 -55.98
C ALA A 472 82.35 46.72 -54.52
N VAL A 473 83.02 47.69 -53.92
CA VAL A 473 82.72 48.22 -52.57
C VAL A 473 81.34 48.90 -52.53
N ARG A 474 80.97 49.65 -53.57
CA ARG A 474 79.66 50.32 -53.67
C ARG A 474 78.53 49.32 -53.90
N ASN A 475 78.74 48.26 -54.68
CA ASN A 475 77.79 47.17 -54.84
C ASN A 475 77.66 46.37 -53.52
N SER A 476 78.77 46.04 -52.87
CA SER A 476 78.77 45.41 -51.54
C SER A 476 78.06 46.28 -50.49
N SER A 477 78.24 47.60 -50.55
CA SER A 477 77.57 48.56 -49.67
C SER A 477 76.06 48.69 -49.97
N THR A 478 75.65 48.72 -51.24
CA THR A 478 74.22 48.74 -51.59
C THR A 478 73.53 47.41 -51.33
N ASP A 479 74.22 46.27 -51.46
CA ASP A 479 73.70 44.95 -51.06
C ASP A 479 73.67 44.77 -49.54
N LEU A 480 74.62 45.35 -48.80
CA LEU A 480 74.55 45.42 -47.34
C LEU A 480 73.42 46.36 -46.88
N GLN A 481 73.22 47.49 -47.55
CA GLN A 481 72.09 48.40 -47.31
C GLN A 481 70.74 47.73 -47.63
N ARG A 482 70.64 46.98 -48.73
CA ARG A 482 69.46 46.17 -49.07
C ARG A 482 69.18 45.11 -48.01
N LYS A 483 70.21 44.39 -47.56
CA LYS A 483 70.08 43.41 -46.46
C LYS A 483 69.64 44.08 -45.16
N TRP A 484 70.24 45.21 -44.80
CA TRP A 484 69.86 45.97 -43.61
C TRP A 484 68.41 46.47 -43.66
N ILE A 485 67.99 47.07 -44.78
CA ILE A 485 66.59 47.47 -45.01
C ILE A 485 65.67 46.25 -44.94
N GLY A 486 66.03 45.13 -45.58
CA GLY A 486 65.28 43.87 -45.50
C GLY A 486 65.09 43.41 -44.06
N THR A 487 66.17 43.29 -43.28
CA THR A 487 66.09 42.92 -41.85
C THR A 487 65.35 43.94 -41.00
N GLN A 488 65.34 45.23 -41.38
CA GLN A 488 64.59 46.27 -40.69
C GLN A 488 63.09 46.19 -41.02
N THR A 489 62.72 45.83 -42.26
CA THR A 489 61.34 45.55 -42.65
C THR A 489 60.84 44.27 -41.98
N GLU A 490 61.62 43.18 -42.00
CA GLU A 490 61.32 41.94 -41.27
C GLU A 490 61.14 42.21 -39.76
N LEU A 491 61.98 43.05 -39.15
CA LEU A 491 61.85 43.45 -37.75
C LEU A 491 60.54 44.23 -37.49
N LEU A 492 60.18 45.17 -38.36
CA LEU A 492 58.93 45.94 -38.25
C LEU A 492 57.68 45.08 -38.49
N GLU A 493 57.75 44.08 -39.38
CA GLU A 493 56.69 43.09 -39.57
C GLU A 493 56.53 42.18 -38.33
N VAL A 494 57.65 41.72 -37.75
CA VAL A 494 57.64 40.94 -36.49
C VAL A 494 57.14 41.79 -35.31
N GLU A 495 57.49 43.08 -35.24
CA GLU A 495 56.97 44.01 -34.22
C GLU A 495 55.45 44.25 -34.40
N ALA A 496 54.99 44.44 -35.64
CA ALA A 496 53.57 44.56 -35.94
C ALA A 496 52.79 43.30 -35.55
N ILE A 497 53.27 42.11 -35.92
CA ILE A 497 52.69 40.81 -35.53
C ILE A 497 52.70 40.64 -34.00
N SER A 498 53.82 40.97 -33.34
CA SER A 498 53.93 40.94 -31.87
C SER A 498 52.89 41.84 -31.20
N SER A 499 52.69 43.07 -31.71
CA SER A 499 51.68 43.99 -31.21
C SER A 499 50.24 43.46 -31.43
N ALA A 500 49.97 42.78 -32.54
CA ALA A 500 48.69 42.17 -32.83
C ALA A 500 48.39 40.99 -31.88
N GLU A 501 49.38 40.13 -31.62
CA GLU A 501 49.26 39.02 -30.66
C GLU A 501 49.14 39.51 -29.21
N ILE A 502 49.85 40.56 -28.80
CA ILE A 502 49.68 41.18 -27.47
C ILE A 502 48.24 41.70 -27.30
N ASN A 503 47.71 42.40 -28.30
CA ASN A 503 46.31 42.81 -28.31
C ASN A 503 45.34 41.61 -28.29
N LYS A 504 45.68 40.51 -28.97
CA LYS A 504 44.87 39.29 -28.99
C LYS A 504 44.85 38.57 -27.63
N VAL A 505 46.00 38.50 -26.95
CA VAL A 505 46.12 37.98 -25.59
C VAL A 505 45.30 38.82 -24.61
N ALA A 506 45.32 40.16 -24.74
CA ALA A 506 44.48 41.05 -23.93
C ALA A 506 42.98 40.81 -24.18
N GLU A 507 42.55 40.66 -25.44
CA GLU A 507 41.17 40.32 -25.78
C GLU A 507 40.74 38.96 -25.20
N LEU A 508 41.60 37.95 -25.30
CA LEU A 508 41.36 36.60 -24.76
C LEU A 508 41.30 36.60 -23.23
N ALA A 509 42.13 37.39 -22.54
CA ALA A 509 42.08 37.56 -21.09
C ALA A 509 40.76 38.24 -20.63
N ALA A 510 40.29 39.25 -21.37
CA ALA A 510 39.00 39.87 -21.13
C ALA A 510 37.83 38.89 -21.36
N ARG A 511 37.84 38.16 -22.48
CA ARG A 511 36.87 37.09 -22.78
C ARG A 511 36.86 36.00 -21.71
N HIS A 512 38.03 35.53 -21.26
CA HIS A 512 38.16 34.54 -20.19
C HIS A 512 37.56 35.05 -18.87
N THR A 513 37.82 36.32 -18.52
CA THR A 513 37.26 36.95 -17.32
C THR A 513 35.73 37.01 -17.36
N VAL A 514 35.14 37.41 -18.49
CA VAL A 514 33.68 37.42 -18.70
C VAL A 514 33.08 36.01 -18.65
N LEU A 515 33.75 35.02 -19.24
CA LEU A 515 33.31 33.61 -19.17
C LEU A 515 33.41 33.05 -17.74
N GLY A 516 34.45 33.39 -16.99
CA GLY A 516 34.60 33.05 -15.57
C GLY A 516 33.51 33.66 -14.70
N GLN A 517 33.13 34.92 -14.95
CA GLN A 517 31.99 35.56 -14.27
C GLN A 517 30.65 34.90 -14.65
N LYS A 518 30.41 34.62 -15.94
CA LYS A 518 29.21 33.88 -16.41
C LYS A 518 29.12 32.49 -15.76
N SER A 519 30.23 31.75 -15.70
CA SER A 519 30.33 30.46 -15.04
C SER A 519 29.97 30.54 -13.55
N LYS A 520 30.59 31.48 -12.79
CA LYS A 520 30.26 31.72 -11.37
C LYS A 520 28.78 32.09 -11.17
N ARG A 521 28.16 32.86 -12.09
CA ARG A 521 26.74 33.18 -12.04
C ARG A 521 25.86 31.95 -12.27
N LEU A 522 26.17 31.12 -13.27
CA LEU A 522 25.45 29.87 -13.55
C LEU A 522 25.61 28.86 -12.41
N GLN A 523 26.79 28.78 -11.78
CA GLN A 523 27.03 27.92 -10.62
C GLN A 523 26.21 28.34 -9.40
N ARG A 524 26.06 29.65 -9.15
CA ARG A 524 25.15 30.18 -8.11
C ARG A 524 23.68 29.88 -8.41
N LEU A 525 23.24 30.09 -9.65
CA LEU A 525 21.87 29.78 -10.06
C LEU A 525 21.57 28.28 -9.92
N ARG A 526 22.51 27.41 -10.33
CA ARG A 526 22.40 25.96 -10.14
C ARG A 526 22.31 25.59 -8.66
N ALA A 527 23.05 26.26 -7.78
CA ALA A 527 22.96 26.04 -6.35
C ALA A 527 21.56 26.39 -5.81
N SER A 528 21.04 27.59 -6.12
CA SER A 528 19.67 28.02 -5.76
C SER A 528 18.64 26.98 -6.17
N VAL A 529 18.60 26.61 -7.46
CA VAL A 529 17.67 25.61 -7.99
C VAL A 529 17.87 24.23 -7.35
N THR A 530 19.10 23.86 -6.98
CA THR A 530 19.36 22.59 -6.25
C THR A 530 18.80 22.63 -4.83
N ASP A 531 18.85 23.77 -4.15
CA ASP A 531 18.32 23.94 -2.79
C ASP A 531 16.80 24.12 -2.78
N GLU A 532 16.22 24.79 -3.79
CA GLU A 532 14.78 24.80 -4.08
C GLU A 532 14.25 23.38 -4.32
N ILE A 533 14.96 22.55 -5.11
CA ILE A 533 14.63 21.13 -5.32
C ILE A 533 14.74 20.31 -4.01
N LYS A 534 15.69 20.61 -3.12
CA LYS A 534 15.74 19.97 -1.79
C LYS A 534 14.52 20.35 -0.95
N GLU A 535 14.12 21.63 -0.95
CA GLU A 535 12.98 22.08 -0.15
C GLU A 535 11.65 21.51 -0.67
N LEU A 536 11.46 21.48 -2.00
CA LEU A 536 10.31 20.82 -2.63
C LEU A 536 10.28 19.31 -2.34
N ARG A 537 11.44 18.66 -2.21
CA ARG A 537 11.50 17.26 -1.75
C ARG A 537 11.11 17.12 -0.28
N LYS A 538 11.52 18.03 0.61
CA LYS A 538 11.09 18.02 2.02
C LYS A 538 9.57 18.20 2.14
N THR A 539 8.99 19.20 1.47
CA THR A 539 7.55 19.45 1.52
C THR A 539 6.77 18.27 0.93
N MET A 540 7.24 17.68 -0.18
CA MET A 540 6.68 16.44 -0.71
C MET A 540 6.74 15.28 0.30
N THR A 541 7.85 15.10 1.04
CA THR A 541 7.90 14.09 2.11
C THR A 541 7.00 14.40 3.31
N SER A 542 6.77 15.68 3.66
CA SER A 542 5.78 16.07 4.68
C SER A 542 4.37 15.72 4.24
N ILE A 543 4.01 16.09 3.02
CA ILE A 543 2.71 15.77 2.41
C ILE A 543 2.49 14.25 2.33
N HIS A 544 3.51 13.45 1.99
CA HIS A 544 3.40 11.99 2.04
C HIS A 544 3.21 11.44 3.46
N LEU A 545 3.86 12.03 4.48
CA LEU A 545 3.66 11.66 5.89
C LEU A 545 2.25 12.04 6.36
N GLU A 546 1.75 13.21 5.96
CA GLU A 546 0.40 13.69 6.24
C GLU A 546 -0.67 12.83 5.57
N ILE A 547 -0.50 12.47 4.30
CA ILE A 547 -1.35 11.50 3.59
C ILE A 547 -1.32 10.14 4.29
N THR A 548 -0.15 9.66 4.71
CA THR A 548 -0.03 8.38 5.44
C THR A 548 -0.78 8.44 6.79
N LYS A 549 -0.67 9.56 7.52
CA LYS A 549 -1.42 9.79 8.77
C LYS A 549 -2.93 9.89 8.54
N LEU A 550 -3.36 10.59 7.50
CA LEU A 550 -4.77 10.70 7.11
C LEU A 550 -5.35 9.36 6.69
N ASN A 551 -4.60 8.53 5.97
CA ASN A 551 -4.99 7.17 5.64
C ASN A 551 -5.08 6.28 6.89
N GLY A 552 -4.18 6.43 7.87
CA GLY A 552 -4.29 5.79 9.17
C GLY A 552 -5.57 6.17 9.91
N LEU A 553 -5.83 7.48 10.04
CA LEU A 553 -7.06 8.02 10.64
C LEU A 553 -8.33 7.59 9.88
N LEU A 554 -8.26 7.42 8.55
CA LEU A 554 -9.36 6.91 7.74
C LEU A 554 -9.65 5.43 8.02
N VAL A 555 -8.62 4.62 8.23
CA VAL A 555 -8.76 3.20 8.64
C VAL A 555 -9.28 3.10 10.08
N GLU A 556 -8.78 3.92 11.01
CA GLU A 556 -9.32 4.02 12.38
C GLU A 556 -10.79 4.47 12.39
N PHE A 557 -11.15 5.47 11.60
CA PHE A 557 -12.54 5.92 11.48
C PHE A 557 -13.43 4.85 10.85
N LYS A 558 -12.97 4.19 9.76
CA LYS A 558 -13.73 3.13 9.09
C LYS A 558 -13.93 1.93 10.02
N THR A 559 -12.90 1.48 10.72
CA THR A 559 -13.03 0.38 11.69
C THR A 559 -13.88 0.77 12.90
N ARG A 560 -13.84 2.03 13.35
CA ARG A 560 -14.80 2.50 14.37
C ARG A 560 -16.24 2.57 13.84
N GLN A 561 -16.44 2.93 12.58
CA GLN A 561 -17.75 2.93 11.92
C GLN A 561 -18.29 1.51 11.73
N GLU A 562 -17.43 0.55 11.35
CA GLU A 562 -17.78 -0.87 11.22
C GLU A 562 -18.11 -1.50 12.58
N THR A 563 -17.31 -1.21 13.63
CA THR A 563 -17.62 -1.67 15.00
C THR A 563 -18.91 -1.05 15.54
N LEU A 564 -19.09 0.28 15.47
CA LEU A 564 -20.36 0.94 15.84
C LEU A 564 -21.56 0.41 15.04
N GLY A 565 -21.37 0.10 13.75
CA GLY A 565 -22.40 -0.52 12.92
C GLY A 565 -22.76 -1.94 13.37
N SER A 566 -21.78 -2.72 13.83
CA SER A 566 -22.01 -4.04 14.42
C SER A 566 -22.63 -3.97 15.83
N GLU A 567 -22.19 -3.02 16.66
CA GLU A 567 -22.76 -2.72 17.99
C GLU A 567 -24.25 -2.32 17.86
N ASN A 568 -24.59 -1.43 16.93
CA ASN A 568 -25.97 -1.04 16.66
C ASN A 568 -26.81 -2.19 16.12
N ARG A 569 -26.31 -3.00 15.15
CA ARG A 569 -27.04 -4.17 14.64
C ARG A 569 -27.31 -5.20 15.73
N THR A 570 -26.33 -5.44 16.60
CA THR A 570 -26.47 -6.37 17.74
C THR A 570 -27.46 -5.83 18.77
N SER A 571 -27.44 -4.52 19.03
CA SER A 571 -28.43 -3.84 19.87
C SER A 571 -29.83 -3.92 19.26
N GLU A 572 -29.98 -3.69 17.96
CA GLU A 572 -31.25 -3.79 17.24
C GLU A 572 -31.84 -5.22 17.29
N ILE A 573 -30.99 -6.24 17.16
CA ILE A 573 -31.39 -7.65 17.32
C ILE A 573 -31.85 -7.90 18.76
N THR A 574 -31.05 -7.54 19.77
CA THR A 574 -31.44 -7.76 21.18
C THR A 574 -32.68 -6.96 21.59
N PHE A 575 -32.92 -5.76 21.03
CA PHE A 575 -34.16 -5.01 21.23
C PHE A 575 -35.36 -5.67 20.55
N LYS A 576 -35.20 -6.28 19.36
CA LYS A 576 -36.26 -7.08 18.71
C LYS A 576 -36.58 -8.34 19.48
N GLU A 577 -35.57 -9.08 19.92
CA GLU A 577 -35.73 -10.26 20.78
C GLU A 577 -36.42 -9.90 22.11
N ARG A 578 -36.02 -8.79 22.73
CA ARG A 578 -36.66 -8.25 23.94
C ARG A 578 -38.10 -7.81 23.68
N GLY A 579 -38.39 -7.26 22.50
CA GLY A 579 -39.75 -6.93 22.06
C GLY A 579 -40.62 -8.17 21.95
N VAL A 580 -40.16 -9.20 21.23
CA VAL A 580 -40.85 -10.49 21.10
C VAL A 580 -41.04 -11.18 22.45
N GLN A 581 -40.06 -11.10 23.36
CA GLN A 581 -40.20 -11.60 24.72
C GLN A 581 -41.33 -10.88 25.49
N ILE A 582 -41.39 -9.55 25.40
CA ILE A 582 -42.46 -8.74 26.02
C ILE A 582 -43.82 -9.01 25.37
N GLU A 583 -43.89 -9.27 24.06
CA GLU A 583 -45.12 -9.68 23.37
C GLU A 583 -45.59 -11.08 23.83
N GLN A 584 -44.67 -12.02 24.07
CA GLN A 584 -44.99 -13.33 24.64
C GLN A 584 -45.46 -13.23 26.10
N GLU A 585 -44.78 -12.43 26.93
CA GLU A 585 -45.19 -12.14 28.30
C GLU A 585 -46.58 -11.47 28.34
N ARG A 586 -46.84 -10.50 27.45
CA ARG A 586 -48.15 -9.87 27.27
C ARG A 586 -49.21 -10.87 26.86
N ALA A 587 -48.98 -11.70 25.84
CA ALA A 587 -49.94 -12.69 25.37
C ALA A 587 -50.24 -13.78 26.44
N GLY A 588 -49.25 -14.12 27.27
CA GLY A 588 -49.46 -14.94 28.47
C GLY A 588 -50.32 -14.23 29.53
N GLY A 589 -50.11 -12.93 29.73
CA GLY A 589 -50.94 -12.09 30.59
C GLY A 589 -52.38 -11.96 30.10
N GLU A 590 -52.60 -11.74 28.80
CA GLU A 590 -53.91 -11.63 28.17
C GLU A 590 -54.69 -12.95 28.31
N LYS A 591 -54.09 -14.11 28.01
CA LYS A 591 -54.70 -15.42 28.26
C LYS A 591 -55.05 -15.65 29.73
N LYS A 592 -54.25 -15.12 30.67
CA LYS A 592 -54.54 -15.20 32.10
C LYS A 592 -55.71 -14.28 32.50
N ILE A 593 -55.86 -13.13 31.84
CA ILE A 593 -57.02 -12.25 32.00
C ILE A 593 -58.28 -12.90 31.42
N GLU A 594 -58.22 -13.50 30.23
CA GLU A 594 -59.32 -14.26 29.62
C GLU A 594 -59.77 -15.41 30.54
N ALA A 595 -58.84 -16.20 31.08
CA ALA A 595 -59.15 -17.28 32.02
C ALA A 595 -59.80 -16.75 33.32
N LEU A 596 -59.35 -15.60 33.85
CA LEU A 596 -59.97 -14.96 35.01
C LEU A 596 -61.35 -14.35 34.70
N GLN A 597 -61.57 -13.87 33.47
CA GLN A 597 -62.88 -13.38 33.02
C GLN A 597 -63.88 -14.54 32.86
N ALA A 598 -63.47 -15.65 32.25
CA ALA A 598 -64.29 -16.85 32.13
C ALA A 598 -64.61 -17.46 33.53
N ALA A 599 -63.64 -17.50 34.44
CA ALA A 599 -63.87 -17.94 35.81
C ALA A 599 -64.82 -16.99 36.58
N ARG A 600 -64.70 -15.68 36.38
CA ARG A 600 -65.67 -14.69 36.88
C ARG A 600 -67.07 -14.94 36.32
N ASP A 601 -67.20 -15.23 35.03
CA ASP A 601 -68.52 -15.44 34.42
C ASP A 601 -69.18 -16.73 34.92
N SER A 602 -68.43 -17.83 35.07
CA SER A 602 -68.90 -19.05 35.76
C SER A 602 -69.41 -18.72 37.17
N LEU A 603 -68.61 -18.00 37.97
CA LEU A 603 -68.99 -17.61 39.33
C LEU A 603 -70.20 -16.66 39.37
N LEU A 604 -70.39 -15.81 38.36
CA LEU A 604 -71.57 -14.96 38.23
C LEU A 604 -72.82 -15.75 37.82
N GLU A 605 -72.67 -16.76 36.96
CA GLU A 605 -73.74 -17.66 36.57
C GLU A 605 -74.15 -18.56 37.74
N GLU A 606 -73.19 -19.16 38.46
CA GLU A 606 -73.39 -19.88 39.73
C GLU A 606 -74.09 -19.01 40.78
N VAL A 607 -73.65 -17.76 40.99
CA VAL A 607 -74.32 -16.81 41.90
C VAL A 607 -75.73 -16.46 41.42
N SER A 608 -75.99 -16.40 40.12
CA SER A 608 -77.33 -16.19 39.57
C SER A 608 -78.25 -17.40 39.77
N GLU A 609 -77.73 -18.62 39.63
CA GLU A 609 -78.47 -19.86 39.90
C GLU A 609 -78.77 -20.00 41.39
N ILE A 610 -77.80 -19.73 42.27
CA ILE A 610 -78.00 -19.67 43.72
C ILE A 610 -79.07 -18.61 44.07
N SER A 611 -79.06 -17.44 43.43
CA SER A 611 -80.06 -16.38 43.64
C SER A 611 -81.45 -16.80 43.17
N ALA A 612 -81.56 -17.49 42.03
CA ALA A 612 -82.81 -18.06 41.54
C ALA A 612 -83.33 -19.17 42.47
N GLN A 613 -82.44 -20.01 43.00
CA GLN A 613 -82.78 -21.06 43.97
C GLN A 613 -83.22 -20.45 45.32
N ILE A 614 -82.60 -19.35 45.77
CA ILE A 614 -83.07 -18.58 46.93
C ILE A 614 -84.50 -18.07 46.68
N LEU A 615 -84.77 -17.43 45.52
CA LEU A 615 -86.12 -16.97 45.16
C LEU A 615 -87.15 -18.13 45.10
N ILE A 616 -86.74 -19.32 44.67
CA ILE A 616 -87.58 -20.53 44.70
C ILE A 616 -87.87 -20.97 46.15
N TRP A 617 -86.87 -20.94 47.05
CA TRP A 617 -87.07 -21.25 48.46
C TRP A 617 -87.89 -20.19 49.20
N GLU A 618 -87.67 -18.91 48.96
CA GLU A 618 -88.52 -17.82 49.47
C GLU A 618 -89.97 -17.98 49.02
N ARG A 619 -90.19 -18.34 47.74
CA ARG A 619 -91.54 -18.60 47.22
C ARG A 619 -92.18 -19.83 47.84
N LYS A 620 -91.42 -20.91 48.08
CA LYS A 620 -91.90 -22.09 48.83
C LYS A 620 -92.28 -21.72 50.27
N ILE A 621 -91.42 -20.99 50.97
CA ILE A 621 -91.66 -20.53 52.36
C ILE A 621 -92.88 -19.59 52.43
N ASN A 622 -93.09 -18.74 51.43
CA ASN A 622 -94.27 -17.87 51.40
C ASN A 622 -95.55 -18.65 51.06
N LEU A 623 -95.51 -19.60 50.13
CA LEU A 623 -96.63 -20.53 49.90
C LEU A 623 -96.94 -21.37 51.15
N GLU A 624 -95.91 -21.84 51.87
CA GLU A 624 -96.07 -22.58 53.11
C GLU A 624 -96.75 -21.71 54.19
N LYS A 625 -96.31 -20.45 54.38
CA LYS A 625 -97.00 -19.48 55.25
C LYS A 625 -98.44 -19.20 54.82
N GLU A 626 -98.70 -19.01 53.53
CA GLU A 626 -100.05 -18.82 52.99
C GLU A 626 -100.94 -20.04 53.27
N THR A 627 -100.43 -21.26 53.07
CA THR A 627 -101.17 -22.49 53.43
C THR A 627 -101.36 -22.63 54.93
N GLN A 628 -100.38 -22.26 55.76
CA GLN A 628 -100.48 -22.31 57.22
C GLN A 628 -101.50 -21.29 57.75
N GLN A 629 -101.63 -20.12 57.12
CA GLN A 629 -102.67 -19.13 57.40
C GLN A 629 -104.05 -19.59 56.90
N ALA A 630 -104.12 -20.29 55.76
CA ALA A 630 -105.36 -20.89 55.26
C ALA A 630 -105.82 -22.13 56.06
N ILE A 631 -104.92 -22.72 56.86
CA ILE A 631 -105.16 -23.86 57.77
C ILE A 631 -105.27 -23.40 59.24
N ASP A 632 -105.21 -22.08 59.50
CA ASP A 632 -105.27 -21.51 60.84
C ASP A 632 -106.59 -21.87 61.56
N PRO A 633 -106.55 -22.58 62.71
CA PRO A 633 -107.74 -22.97 63.45
C PRO A 633 -108.61 -21.81 63.98
N GLU A 634 -108.15 -20.56 64.02
CA GLU A 634 -109.01 -19.42 64.34
C GLU A 634 -109.99 -19.06 63.20
N VAL A 635 -109.61 -19.32 61.94
CA VAL A 635 -110.43 -18.97 60.77
C VAL A 635 -111.59 -19.98 60.62
N GLY A 636 -112.78 -19.55 61.04
CA GLY A 636 -114.00 -20.36 61.05
C GLY A 636 -114.46 -20.78 62.44
N GLN A 637 -113.67 -20.55 63.50
CA GLN A 637 -114.13 -20.82 64.87
C GLN A 637 -115.40 -20.04 65.23
N ALA A 638 -115.56 -18.81 64.73
CA ALA A 638 -116.77 -18.00 64.93
C ALA A 638 -118.04 -18.65 64.37
N GLU A 639 -117.96 -19.28 63.19
CA GLU A 639 -119.10 -19.98 62.56
C GLU A 639 -119.40 -21.31 63.28
N VAL A 640 -118.37 -22.05 63.71
CA VAL A 640 -118.53 -23.27 64.51
C VAL A 640 -119.14 -22.97 65.89
N GLU A 641 -118.74 -21.87 66.50
CA GLU A 641 -119.34 -21.30 67.71
C GLU A 641 -120.81 -20.90 67.52
N GLU A 642 -121.14 -20.24 66.41
CA GLU A 642 -122.53 -19.87 66.07
C GLU A 642 -123.40 -21.10 65.82
N MET A 643 -122.90 -22.09 65.07
CA MET A 643 -123.57 -23.39 64.92
C MET A 643 -123.79 -24.10 66.26
N ARG A 644 -122.81 -24.07 67.18
CA ARG A 644 -122.97 -24.62 68.54
C ARG A 644 -124.05 -23.89 69.34
N ARG A 645 -124.12 -22.55 69.24
CA ARG A 645 -125.18 -21.74 69.86
C ARG A 645 -126.57 -22.06 69.28
N GLU A 646 -126.67 -22.31 67.97
CA GLU A 646 -127.95 -22.69 67.35
C GLU A 646 -128.38 -24.13 67.69
N VAL A 647 -127.44 -25.08 67.72
CA VAL A 647 -127.69 -26.44 68.26
C VAL A 647 -128.22 -26.34 69.68
N HIS A 648 -127.63 -25.51 70.54
CA HIS A 648 -128.11 -25.32 71.90
C HIS A 648 -129.50 -24.65 71.98
N ARG A 649 -129.82 -23.71 71.06
CA ARG A 649 -131.20 -23.20 70.90
C ARG A 649 -132.18 -24.29 70.47
N MET A 650 -131.78 -25.23 69.61
CA MET A 650 -132.60 -26.38 69.25
C MET A 650 -132.79 -27.38 70.41
N GLU A 651 -131.76 -27.64 71.21
CA GLU A 651 -131.86 -28.45 72.44
C GLU A 651 -132.85 -27.85 73.45
N LEU A 652 -132.78 -26.54 73.68
CA LEU A 652 -133.73 -25.82 74.54
C LEU A 652 -135.16 -25.90 73.99
N ARG A 653 -135.34 -25.81 72.67
CA ARG A 653 -136.64 -25.94 71.99
C ARG A 653 -137.21 -27.37 72.09
N LEU A 654 -136.35 -28.38 72.01
CA LEU A 654 -136.71 -29.79 72.25
C LEU A 654 -137.15 -30.03 73.70
N ASN A 655 -136.45 -29.44 74.67
CA ASN A 655 -136.80 -29.56 76.08
C ASN A 655 -138.10 -28.79 76.43
N ALA A 656 -138.40 -27.68 75.76
CA ALA A 656 -139.69 -27.00 75.87
C ALA A 656 -140.85 -27.87 75.34
N LEU A 657 -140.65 -28.54 74.18
CA LEU A 657 -141.63 -29.48 73.61
C LEU A 657 -141.92 -30.67 74.55
N LYS A 658 -140.89 -31.22 75.22
CA LYS A 658 -141.08 -32.29 76.21
C LYS A 658 -141.94 -31.86 77.40
N ARG A 659 -141.72 -30.66 77.95
CA ARG A 659 -142.54 -30.13 79.05
C ARG A 659 -144.01 -29.92 78.66
N ALA A 660 -144.26 -29.42 77.44
CA ALA A 660 -145.62 -29.28 76.93
C ALA A 660 -146.32 -30.65 76.74
N GLN A 661 -145.57 -31.71 76.43
CA GLN A 661 -146.07 -33.08 76.38
C GLN A 661 -146.36 -33.65 77.78
N GLU A 662 -145.59 -33.26 78.80
CA GLU A 662 -145.80 -33.65 80.20
C GLU A 662 -147.05 -32.97 80.78
N GLU A 663 -147.24 -31.65 80.59
CA GLU A 663 -148.47 -30.93 81.01
C GLU A 663 -149.74 -31.53 80.38
N LEU A 664 -149.69 -31.86 79.07
CA LEU A 664 -150.83 -32.41 78.35
C LEU A 664 -151.20 -33.85 78.79
N MET A 665 -150.24 -34.61 79.34
CA MET A 665 -150.56 -35.86 80.03
C MET A 665 -151.19 -35.61 81.41
N GLU A 666 -150.77 -34.60 82.16
CA GLU A 666 -151.31 -34.34 83.50
C GLU A 666 -152.80 -33.93 83.47
N ASP A 667 -153.22 -33.06 82.56
CA ASP A 667 -154.63 -32.68 82.42
C ASP A 667 -155.50 -33.82 81.83
N SER A 668 -154.90 -34.77 81.11
CA SER A 668 -155.60 -36.00 80.66
C SER A 668 -155.93 -36.95 81.83
N LEU A 669 -155.08 -36.98 82.87
CA LEU A 669 -155.33 -37.76 84.09
C LEU A 669 -156.41 -37.08 84.95
N ARG A 670 -156.29 -35.76 85.17
CA ARG A 670 -157.22 -34.94 85.97
C ARG A 670 -158.66 -34.92 85.44
N THR A 671 -158.89 -35.31 84.19
CA THR A 671 -160.23 -35.44 83.58
C THR A 671 -160.80 -36.86 83.64
N ILE A 672 -159.96 -37.90 83.78
CA ILE A 672 -160.38 -39.29 83.98
C ILE A 672 -160.73 -39.53 85.46
N GLU A 673 -159.93 -39.01 86.39
CA GLU A 673 -160.13 -39.20 87.84
C GLU A 673 -161.46 -38.60 88.34
N LYS A 674 -161.93 -37.50 87.74
CA LYS A 674 -163.21 -36.85 88.08
C LYS A 674 -164.47 -37.65 87.72
N ARG A 675 -164.33 -38.82 87.06
CA ARG A 675 -165.46 -39.66 86.65
C ARG A 675 -165.71 -40.88 87.55
N ASN A 676 -164.71 -41.34 88.30
CA ASN A 676 -164.84 -42.56 89.12
C ASN A 676 -165.25 -42.30 90.58
N ASP A 677 -164.82 -41.19 91.19
CA ASP A 677 -165.01 -40.95 92.63
C ASP A 677 -166.35 -40.27 93.01
N ILE A 678 -167.45 -40.73 92.39
CA ILE A 678 -168.82 -40.51 92.92
C ILE A 678 -169.40 -41.83 93.45
N GLN A 679 -168.58 -42.64 94.13
CA GLN A 679 -169.08 -43.66 95.06
C GLN A 679 -168.11 -43.95 96.22
N ILE A 680 -168.64 -43.86 97.45
CA ILE A 680 -168.06 -44.35 98.71
C ILE A 680 -166.82 -43.59 99.22
N ARG A 681 -167.08 -42.57 100.05
CA ARG A 681 -166.12 -41.99 101.02
C ARG A 681 -165.99 -42.95 102.21
N HIS A 682 -164.82 -43.06 102.85
CA HIS A 682 -164.60 -42.67 104.26
C HIS A 682 -163.20 -43.02 104.83
N LEU A 683 -162.51 -41.97 105.32
CA LEU A 683 -161.64 -41.93 106.52
C LEU A 683 -160.36 -42.79 106.65
N ASN A 684 -159.24 -42.04 106.77
CA ASN A 684 -158.16 -42.17 107.76
C ASN A 684 -156.92 -43.10 107.56
N SER A 685 -155.78 -42.43 107.33
CA SER A 685 -154.59 -42.40 108.24
C SER A 685 -153.28 -43.17 107.92
N LYS A 686 -152.29 -42.38 107.45
CA LYS A 686 -150.82 -42.39 107.77
C LYS A 686 -149.81 -43.37 107.09
N ARG A 687 -148.72 -42.75 106.57
CA ARG A 687 -147.29 -43.16 106.51
C ARG A 687 -146.87 -44.43 105.74
N THR A 688 -145.93 -44.32 104.78
CA THR A 688 -144.46 -44.50 104.96
C THR A 688 -143.66 -44.29 103.65
N ASP A 689 -142.35 -44.04 103.76
CA ASP A 689 -141.35 -43.84 102.68
C ASP A 689 -140.44 -45.08 102.46
N MET A 690 -139.74 -45.21 101.31
CA MET A 690 -138.45 -45.95 101.09
C MET A 690 -138.10 -46.14 99.58
N THR A 691 -136.84 -46.23 99.10
CA THR A 691 -135.53 -45.73 99.60
C THR A 691 -134.48 -45.55 98.47
N GLN A 692 -133.38 -44.86 98.81
CA GLN A 692 -132.27 -44.40 97.97
C GLN A 692 -131.12 -45.44 97.81
N ALA A 693 -131.33 -46.55 97.06
CA ALA A 693 -130.33 -47.64 96.97
C ALA A 693 -129.64 -47.85 95.60
N SER A 694 -130.28 -47.49 94.48
CA SER A 694 -129.83 -47.88 93.12
C SER A 694 -128.61 -47.10 92.60
N LEU A 695 -128.49 -45.81 92.94
CA LEU A 695 -127.55 -44.89 92.30
C LEU A 695 -126.05 -45.15 92.62
N ARG A 696 -125.72 -45.92 93.66
CA ARG A 696 -124.32 -46.17 94.05
C ARG A 696 -123.58 -47.21 93.20
N LYS A 697 -124.26 -48.00 92.36
CA LYS A 697 -123.60 -49.02 91.50
C LYS A 697 -123.05 -48.48 90.17
N LYS A 698 -123.56 -47.37 89.62
CA LYS A 698 -123.15 -46.86 88.29
C LYS A 698 -121.84 -46.05 88.31
N ILE A 699 -121.46 -45.50 89.46
CA ILE A 699 -120.24 -44.68 89.63
C ILE A 699 -118.95 -45.55 89.70
N ALA A 700 -119.07 -46.85 89.96
CA ALA A 700 -117.94 -47.76 90.07
C ALA A 700 -117.29 -48.14 88.72
N SER A 701 -118.07 -48.30 87.65
CA SER A 701 -117.55 -48.75 86.35
C SER A 701 -116.65 -47.70 85.67
N LEU A 702 -117.06 -46.43 85.71
CA LEU A 702 -116.37 -45.31 85.05
C LEU A 702 -114.97 -45.00 85.63
N ARG A 703 -114.63 -45.55 86.81
CA ARG A 703 -113.27 -45.43 87.40
C ARG A 703 -112.26 -46.46 86.87
N ASN A 704 -112.71 -47.54 86.22
CA ASN A 704 -111.81 -48.54 85.64
C ASN A 704 -111.41 -48.21 84.19
N GLU A 705 -112.30 -47.61 83.39
CA GLU A 705 -111.98 -47.20 82.01
C GLU A 705 -110.86 -46.14 81.96
N ILE A 706 -110.85 -45.21 82.92
CA ILE A 706 -109.79 -44.19 83.08
C ILE A 706 -108.43 -44.83 83.45
N LYS A 707 -108.43 -45.98 84.13
CA LYS A 707 -107.20 -46.77 84.39
C LYS A 707 -106.71 -47.55 83.17
N LEU A 708 -107.59 -47.92 82.24
CA LEU A 708 -107.19 -48.61 81.02
C LEU A 708 -106.54 -47.63 80.03
N LYS A 709 -107.16 -46.47 79.80
CA LYS A 709 -106.61 -45.41 78.91
C LYS A 709 -105.26 -44.85 79.36
N SER A 710 -104.99 -44.81 80.67
CA SER A 710 -103.67 -44.42 81.19
C SER A 710 -102.60 -45.52 81.07
N GLY A 711 -102.99 -46.78 80.86
CA GLY A 711 -102.10 -47.86 80.44
C GLY A 711 -101.74 -47.77 78.95
N GLU A 712 -102.73 -47.55 78.09
CA GLU A 712 -102.54 -47.33 76.64
C GLU A 712 -101.64 -46.11 76.36
N SER A 713 -101.87 -44.99 77.06
CA SER A 713 -101.02 -43.79 76.94
C SER A 713 -99.55 -44.09 77.27
N ARG A 714 -99.29 -44.95 78.28
CA ARG A 714 -97.92 -45.40 78.61
C ARG A 714 -97.31 -46.36 77.59
N GLN A 715 -98.12 -47.14 76.86
CA GLN A 715 -97.62 -47.92 75.73
C GLN A 715 -97.26 -47.03 74.53
N VAL A 716 -98.04 -45.96 74.27
CA VAL A 716 -97.67 -44.94 73.29
C VAL A 716 -96.40 -44.20 73.72
N GLU A 717 -96.29 -43.80 74.99
CA GLU A 717 -95.10 -43.15 75.56
C GLU A 717 -93.85 -44.05 75.53
N GLN A 718 -93.99 -45.37 75.74
CA GLN A 718 -92.91 -46.35 75.50
C GLN A 718 -92.62 -46.56 74.01
N SER A 719 -93.62 -46.45 73.13
CA SER A 719 -93.41 -46.55 71.68
C SER A 719 -92.72 -45.30 71.12
N ILE A 720 -92.99 -44.12 71.69
CA ILE A 720 -92.27 -42.88 71.42
C ILE A 720 -90.84 -43.03 71.91
N ARG A 721 -90.59 -43.46 73.15
CA ARG A 721 -89.21 -43.73 73.62
C ARG A 721 -88.46 -44.76 72.79
N ARG A 722 -89.12 -45.80 72.28
CA ARG A 722 -88.51 -46.75 71.32
C ARG A 722 -88.23 -46.13 69.96
N GLN A 723 -89.03 -45.16 69.52
CA GLN A 723 -88.73 -44.36 68.32
C GLN A 723 -87.60 -43.37 68.59
N GLU A 724 -87.51 -42.75 69.78
CA GLU A 724 -86.41 -41.87 70.20
C GLU A 724 -85.09 -42.64 70.37
N ASP A 725 -85.11 -43.84 70.97
CA ASP A 725 -83.95 -44.73 71.03
C ASP A 725 -83.58 -45.26 69.64
N ASN A 726 -84.55 -45.56 68.76
CA ASN A 726 -84.27 -45.94 67.37
C ASN A 726 -83.70 -44.79 66.54
N THR A 727 -84.21 -43.56 66.67
CA THR A 727 -83.63 -42.39 65.99
C THR A 727 -82.27 -42.04 66.56
N ARG A 728 -82.04 -42.25 67.86
CA ARG A 728 -80.71 -42.13 68.48
C ARG A 728 -79.74 -43.22 67.99
N ILE A 729 -80.19 -44.46 67.81
CA ILE A 729 -79.39 -45.54 67.21
C ILE A 729 -79.12 -45.25 65.72
N LEU A 730 -80.09 -44.67 65.00
CA LEU A 730 -79.89 -44.19 63.62
C LEU A 730 -78.94 -42.98 63.56
N ILE A 731 -78.96 -42.08 64.54
CA ILE A 731 -77.99 -40.99 64.66
C ILE A 731 -76.60 -41.56 64.97
N GLU A 732 -76.46 -42.48 65.94
CA GLU A 732 -75.19 -43.18 66.17
C GLU A 732 -74.73 -43.99 64.95
N MET A 733 -75.65 -44.52 64.14
CA MET A 733 -75.32 -45.25 62.91
C MET A 733 -74.93 -44.30 61.78
N CYS A 734 -75.54 -43.12 61.68
CA CYS A 734 -75.13 -42.05 60.79
C CYS A 734 -73.79 -41.45 61.23
N GLU A 735 -73.53 -41.30 62.53
CA GLU A 735 -72.22 -40.88 63.07
C GLU A 735 -71.16 -41.95 62.81
N LYS A 736 -71.48 -43.24 62.94
CA LYS A 736 -70.58 -44.35 62.58
C LYS A 736 -70.34 -44.43 61.07
N LEU A 737 -71.35 -44.17 60.24
CA LEU A 737 -71.20 -44.04 58.79
C LEU A 737 -70.42 -42.78 58.41
N GLN A 738 -70.57 -41.67 59.13
CA GLN A 738 -69.83 -40.43 58.92
C GLN A 738 -68.36 -40.59 59.35
N THR A 739 -68.07 -41.28 60.46
CA THR A 739 -66.69 -41.62 60.83
C THR A 739 -66.10 -42.64 59.86
N GLN A 740 -66.85 -43.64 59.38
CA GLN A 740 -66.39 -44.53 58.31
C GLN A 740 -66.17 -43.78 56.99
N PHE A 741 -66.97 -42.76 56.67
CA PHE A 741 -66.77 -41.94 55.49
C PHE A 741 -65.53 -41.04 55.63
N ASN A 742 -65.31 -40.47 56.81
CA ASN A 742 -64.11 -39.71 57.12
C ASN A 742 -62.85 -40.61 57.15
N GLU A 743 -62.95 -41.83 57.71
CA GLU A 743 -61.89 -42.85 57.65
C GLU A 743 -61.60 -43.28 56.21
N LEU A 744 -62.62 -43.38 55.35
CA LEU A 744 -62.46 -43.64 53.91
C LEU A 744 -61.89 -42.44 53.16
N ASP A 745 -62.19 -41.19 53.56
CA ASP A 745 -61.58 -39.99 52.98
C ASP A 745 -60.14 -39.76 53.50
N ASP A 746 -59.79 -40.22 54.71
CA ASP A 746 -58.42 -40.30 55.22
C ASP A 746 -57.63 -41.46 54.57
N GLU A 747 -58.27 -42.62 54.33
CA GLU A 747 -57.70 -43.68 53.49
C GLU A 747 -57.49 -43.17 52.06
N LYS A 748 -58.44 -42.40 51.49
CA LYS A 748 -58.31 -41.74 50.19
C LYS A 748 -57.19 -40.70 50.20
N ALA A 749 -57.12 -39.81 51.18
CA ALA A 749 -56.07 -38.80 51.30
C ALA A 749 -54.68 -39.43 51.50
N THR A 750 -54.57 -40.52 52.25
CA THR A 750 -53.32 -41.28 52.34
C THR A 750 -53.04 -42.11 51.09
N LEU A 751 -54.05 -42.53 50.32
CA LEU A 751 -53.89 -43.13 48.98
C LEU A 751 -53.45 -42.09 47.95
N GLU A 752 -53.94 -40.85 48.01
CA GLU A 752 -53.52 -39.71 47.20
C GLU A 752 -52.09 -39.27 47.57
N GLN A 753 -51.72 -39.27 48.86
CA GLN A 753 -50.32 -39.11 49.27
C GLN A 753 -49.43 -40.27 48.79
N LYS A 754 -49.89 -41.52 48.84
CA LYS A 754 -49.18 -42.68 48.27
C LYS A 754 -49.09 -42.59 46.74
N LEU A 755 -50.10 -42.05 46.07
CA LEU A 755 -50.12 -41.80 44.64
C LEU A 755 -49.10 -40.73 44.27
N HIS A 756 -49.10 -39.57 44.95
CA HIS A 756 -48.11 -38.52 44.75
C HIS A 756 -46.68 -38.97 45.12
N LEU A 757 -46.51 -39.85 46.12
CA LEU A 757 -45.21 -40.50 46.39
C LEU A 757 -44.79 -41.44 45.26
N ALA A 758 -45.73 -42.21 44.69
CA ALA A 758 -45.46 -43.07 43.54
C ALA A 758 -45.22 -42.26 42.26
N GLU A 759 -45.89 -41.13 42.06
CA GLU A 759 -45.66 -40.18 40.96
C GLU A 759 -44.32 -39.46 41.12
N PHE A 760 -43.95 -39.05 42.34
CA PHE A 760 -42.64 -38.49 42.65
C PHE A 760 -41.53 -39.53 42.43
N GLN A 761 -41.74 -40.78 42.84
CA GLN A 761 -40.82 -41.89 42.54
C GLN A 761 -40.77 -42.21 41.03
N LYS A 762 -41.89 -42.07 40.30
CA LYS A 762 -41.96 -42.23 38.84
C LYS A 762 -41.27 -41.08 38.10
N ALA A 763 -41.38 -39.85 38.60
CA ALA A 763 -40.64 -38.69 38.10
C ALA A 763 -39.14 -38.86 38.35
N LEU A 764 -38.74 -39.18 39.58
CA LEU A 764 -37.34 -39.42 39.96
C LEU A 764 -36.72 -40.59 39.19
N THR A 765 -37.46 -41.69 38.98
CA THR A 765 -36.97 -42.82 38.15
C THR A 765 -36.99 -42.50 36.66
N SER A 766 -37.90 -41.65 36.16
CA SER A 766 -37.86 -41.12 34.79
C SER A 766 -36.68 -40.18 34.57
N GLU A 767 -36.36 -39.33 35.54
CA GLU A 767 -35.23 -38.40 35.51
C GLU A 767 -33.90 -39.15 35.63
N MET A 768 -33.81 -40.14 36.53
CA MET A 768 -32.69 -41.09 36.55
C MET A 768 -32.59 -41.92 35.27
N LEU A 769 -33.70 -42.26 34.60
CA LEU A 769 -33.67 -42.92 33.29
C LEU A 769 -33.16 -41.99 32.18
N ALA A 770 -33.52 -40.71 32.20
CA ALA A 770 -32.98 -39.72 31.27
C ALA A 770 -31.47 -39.55 31.47
N ILE A 771 -31.01 -39.38 32.72
CA ILE A 771 -29.58 -39.31 33.08
C ILE A 771 -28.85 -40.61 32.71
N TYR A 772 -29.46 -41.78 32.93
CA TYR A 772 -28.90 -43.08 32.55
C TYR A 772 -28.81 -43.24 31.03
N LEU A 773 -29.77 -42.71 30.26
CA LEU A 773 -29.75 -42.75 28.79
C LEU A 773 -28.73 -41.76 28.20
N GLU A 774 -28.60 -40.55 28.74
CA GLU A 774 -27.53 -39.62 28.36
C GLU A 774 -26.13 -40.17 28.68
N THR A 775 -25.94 -40.74 29.87
CA THR A 775 -24.64 -41.33 30.24
C THR A 775 -24.35 -42.59 29.42
N LYS A 776 -25.34 -43.43 29.13
CA LYS A 776 -25.23 -44.59 28.22
C LYS A 776 -24.91 -44.18 26.77
N ALA A 777 -25.44 -43.06 26.29
CA ALA A 777 -25.06 -42.49 24.99
C ALA A 777 -23.58 -42.04 24.97
N ARG A 778 -23.06 -41.50 26.08
CA ARG A 778 -21.65 -41.09 26.21
C ARG A 778 -20.67 -42.23 26.53
N LEU A 779 -21.15 -43.39 27.01
CA LEU A 779 -20.31 -44.53 27.47
C LEU A 779 -20.39 -45.79 26.60
N SER A 780 -21.07 -45.76 25.45
CA SER A 780 -21.24 -46.93 24.57
C SER A 780 -20.20 -47.05 23.43
N SER A 781 -19.21 -46.15 23.38
CA SER A 781 -18.16 -46.14 22.34
C SER A 781 -16.82 -46.76 22.75
N SER A 782 -16.62 -47.18 24.01
CA SER A 782 -15.42 -47.93 24.42
C SER A 782 -15.64 -49.01 25.50
N ALA A 783 -15.16 -50.21 25.14
CA ALA A 783 -14.92 -51.47 25.84
C ALA A 783 -15.06 -51.61 27.40
N PRO A 784 -15.38 -52.83 27.90
CA PRO A 784 -15.77 -53.09 29.30
C PRO A 784 -14.63 -53.57 30.23
N VAL A 785 -14.88 -53.64 31.56
CA VAL A 785 -14.52 -54.78 32.46
C VAL A 785 -14.94 -54.55 33.94
N ARG A 786 -15.37 -55.63 34.64
CA ARG A 786 -15.52 -55.81 36.13
C ARG A 786 -16.57 -54.94 36.88
N SER A 787 -17.62 -55.54 37.47
CA SER A 787 -17.74 -56.06 38.87
C SER A 787 -17.92 -54.95 39.93
N THR A 788 -18.78 -55.01 40.95
CA THR A 788 -19.63 -56.06 41.59
C THR A 788 -21.06 -55.49 41.79
N GLY A 789 -22.16 -56.19 42.10
CA GLY A 789 -22.42 -57.36 42.94
C GLY A 789 -23.39 -56.97 44.08
N ALA A 790 -24.25 -57.90 44.54
CA ALA A 790 -25.25 -57.75 45.62
C ALA A 790 -26.44 -56.77 45.41
N SER A 791 -27.58 -57.30 44.94
CA SER A 791 -28.96 -57.02 45.43
C SER A 791 -30.01 -57.82 44.63
N HIS A 792 -30.07 -59.15 44.83
CA HIS A 792 -30.91 -60.04 44.02
C HIS A 792 -31.96 -60.85 44.82
N VAL A 793 -32.28 -60.41 46.04
CA VAL A 793 -33.07 -61.18 47.03
C VAL A 793 -34.50 -60.64 47.23
N SER A 794 -34.77 -59.36 46.89
CA SER A 794 -36.09 -58.74 47.08
C SER A 794 -37.11 -59.06 45.97
N PHE A 795 -36.67 -59.42 44.77
CA PHE A 795 -37.53 -59.55 43.60
C PHE A 795 -38.36 -60.85 43.59
N THR A 796 -37.85 -61.94 44.16
CA THR A 796 -38.53 -63.25 44.19
C THR A 796 -39.78 -63.26 45.07
N GLN A 797 -39.72 -62.61 46.25
CA GLN A 797 -40.85 -62.55 47.19
C GLN A 797 -42.06 -61.75 46.69
N GLN A 798 -41.90 -60.93 45.63
CA GLN A 798 -43.01 -60.20 45.01
C GLN A 798 -43.77 -61.01 43.96
N VAL A 799 -43.15 -62.05 43.38
CA VAL A 799 -43.78 -62.90 42.37
C VAL A 799 -44.76 -63.89 43.01
N GLU A 800 -44.36 -64.57 44.10
CA GLU A 800 -45.19 -65.57 44.79
C GLU A 800 -46.55 -65.00 45.27
N ARG A 801 -46.58 -63.74 45.71
CA ARG A 801 -47.82 -63.04 46.12
C ARG A 801 -48.81 -62.82 44.96
N LEU A 802 -48.34 -62.71 43.72
CA LEU A 802 -49.21 -62.54 42.55
C LEU A 802 -49.80 -63.88 42.06
N GLU A 803 -49.18 -65.00 42.38
CA GLU A 803 -49.72 -66.32 42.08
C GLU A 803 -50.78 -66.75 43.11
N ALA A 804 -50.57 -66.44 44.39
CA ALA A 804 -51.55 -66.70 45.46
C ALA A 804 -52.90 -65.95 45.25
N LEU A 805 -52.88 -64.77 44.63
CA LEU A 805 -54.11 -64.07 44.23
C LEU A 805 -54.80 -64.73 43.03
N LYS A 806 -54.05 -65.36 42.11
CA LYS A 806 -54.58 -66.07 40.93
C LYS A 806 -55.17 -67.45 41.25
N THR A 807 -54.88 -68.05 42.41
CA THR A 807 -55.59 -69.24 42.90
C THR A 807 -56.88 -68.86 43.61
N ARG A 808 -56.86 -67.84 44.46
CA ARG A 808 -58.05 -67.36 45.19
C ARG A 808 -59.19 -66.91 44.25
N LEU A 809 -58.85 -66.28 43.12
CA LEU A 809 -59.79 -65.89 42.05
C LEU A 809 -60.33 -67.08 41.21
N ARG A 810 -59.80 -68.30 41.41
CA ARG A 810 -60.30 -69.55 40.81
C ARG A 810 -61.21 -70.32 41.74
N GLU A 811 -60.92 -70.33 43.04
CA GLU A 811 -61.76 -70.92 44.09
C GLU A 811 -63.16 -70.27 44.10
N LEU A 812 -63.21 -68.94 44.11
CA LEU A 812 -64.44 -68.12 44.04
C LEU A 812 -65.30 -68.34 42.77
N LYS A 813 -64.78 -69.05 41.76
CA LYS A 813 -65.52 -69.37 40.53
C LYS A 813 -66.14 -70.78 40.54
N VAL A 814 -65.86 -71.59 41.56
CA VAL A 814 -66.46 -72.92 41.75
C VAL A 814 -67.68 -72.81 42.68
N GLU A 815 -67.58 -72.02 43.75
CA GLU A 815 -68.66 -71.85 44.77
C GLU A 815 -69.94 -71.19 44.22
N PHE A 816 -69.96 -70.71 42.97
CA PHE A 816 -71.11 -70.10 42.32
C PHE A 816 -71.88 -71.03 41.35
N VAL A 817 -71.45 -72.29 41.18
CA VAL A 817 -72.05 -73.23 40.20
C VAL A 817 -73.11 -74.15 40.83
N ASP A 818 -73.03 -74.44 42.12
CA ASP A 818 -73.92 -75.41 42.79
C ASP A 818 -75.32 -74.85 43.20
N ALA A 819 -75.71 -73.69 42.69
CA ALA A 819 -76.94 -72.98 43.07
C ALA A 819 -78.08 -73.04 42.02
N GLU A 820 -77.91 -73.75 40.91
CA GLU A 820 -78.76 -73.62 39.71
C GLU A 820 -80.08 -74.45 39.63
N PRO A 821 -80.42 -75.46 40.48
CA PRO A 821 -81.56 -76.36 40.20
C PRO A 821 -82.95 -75.90 40.72
N TYR A 822 -83.12 -74.68 41.25
CA TYR A 822 -84.35 -74.26 41.96
C TYR A 822 -85.19 -73.14 41.31
N LEU A 823 -84.76 -72.52 40.20
CA LEU A 823 -85.55 -71.47 39.53
C LEU A 823 -86.50 -71.98 38.42
N ASP A 824 -86.20 -73.11 37.77
CA ASP A 824 -87.03 -73.67 36.67
C ASP A 824 -88.45 -74.07 37.13
N THR A 825 -88.65 -74.26 38.43
CA THR A 825 -89.95 -74.55 39.04
C THR A 825 -90.89 -73.34 39.15
N LEU A 826 -90.40 -72.09 39.06
CA LEU A 826 -91.26 -70.89 39.17
C LEU A 826 -91.83 -70.40 37.84
N LEU A 827 -91.19 -70.72 36.70
CA LEU A 827 -91.63 -70.28 35.37
C LEU A 827 -92.88 -71.04 34.84
N ARG A 828 -93.39 -72.04 35.56
CA ARG A 828 -94.52 -72.88 35.12
C ARG A 828 -95.90 -72.48 35.67
N PHE A 829 -96.02 -71.37 36.41
CA PHE A 829 -97.28 -70.93 37.02
C PHE A 829 -97.88 -69.63 36.45
N ALA A 830 -97.26 -69.03 35.43
CA ALA A 830 -97.68 -67.74 34.86
C ALA A 830 -98.43 -67.87 33.51
N THR A 831 -99.20 -68.93 33.31
CA THR A 831 -100.05 -69.13 32.10
C THR A 831 -101.45 -69.65 32.44
N ALA A 832 -102.15 -68.95 33.35
CA ALA A 832 -103.60 -69.03 33.53
C ALA A 832 -104.10 -67.71 34.11
N THR A 833 -105.14 -67.13 33.50
CA THR A 833 -105.75 -65.80 33.75
C THR A 833 -104.78 -64.61 33.74
#